data_AF-A0A133XGN0-F1
#
_entry.id   AF-A0A133XGN0-F1
#
_cell.length_a   1.000
_cell.length_b   1.000
_cell.length_c   1.000
_cell.angle_alpha   90.00
_cell.angle_beta   90.00
_cell.angle_gamma   90.00
#
_symmetry.space_group_name_H-M   'P 1'
#
loop_
_entity.id
_entity.type
_entity.pdbx_description
1 polymer ?
#
loop_
_entity_poly.entity_id
_entity_poly.type
_entity_poly.pdbx_seq_one_letter_code
_entity_poly.pdbx_strand_id
1 'polypeptide(L)'
;MTKMREILHWLLGKSQAVGNPLHEALLAFREPQADPLELVRRLVIQLRPRNWDDGEAALRYAEMLDILENDAALLSAFRGHVVHFLATRRLVTFFTDSGILPGTGFFSEWWRILWNRVLPEAPDERRLKDCLHVVYDRSTDWRWMEQIPPEYSQRFWALLAPSEELHNFDWRGIQEQMLDSVLLLAHRVSGLGVESELMRASTNFDDDTPSFIALSAEALDFVSSMRAALNDPSLSADDGSQLQVIAAQCRESLQRIRKRAMTVGTSLHLSYLLTRSEQCLLRLEELLTILTARSSAIEAWASFAREAFVAENRRNSLRFYMTQLSRLLAVRVTENAARSGEHYICETPSDYGHMWRSAAGAGVLIGLMALLKIKAATLHAPLFGEAFMFSMIYGLGFVLIYLLGMTVATKQPAMTAQTLAGLLGDLKPRRSADLERLVDVVAAVCRSQLAAIAGNVMVALPIAIAVGYGLSRLSGTQLIPLEKGAHLLADLNLLGWALPHAAIAGFYLFLSGLITGYFDNQAAYAEVGLRIGRLRWLRRLFGAARAIRVGNYIQDRLGGIMGNFLFGCMLGSTGVIGTILGLPLDIRHIAFASANLGYALTAFDFALPLKAVLWAVLGVAAIGFVNLVVSFALALRTALGARRIQFEHWGPLLSAIWQRFRQQPRSFLLLPRQTAAE
;
A
#
# COMPACT_ATOMS: atom_id res chain seq x y z
N MET A 1 38.07 15.53 -39.12
CA MET A 1 37.17 14.79 -38.20
C MET A 1 37.90 13.74 -37.35
N THR A 2 39.12 13.32 -37.71
CA THR A 2 39.96 12.37 -36.95
C THR A 2 40.66 13.01 -35.73
N LYS A 3 41.26 14.21 -35.88
CA LYS A 3 41.90 14.94 -34.77
C LYS A 3 40.94 15.33 -33.62
N MET A 4 39.67 15.59 -33.92
CA MET A 4 38.67 15.95 -32.90
C MET A 4 38.20 14.74 -32.08
N ARG A 5 38.30 13.52 -32.65
CA ARG A 5 38.02 12.27 -31.94
C ARG A 5 39.16 11.87 -31.01
N GLU A 6 40.41 12.13 -31.40
CA GLU A 6 41.59 11.92 -30.55
C GLU A 6 41.63 12.88 -29.36
N ILE A 7 41.25 14.15 -29.56
CA ILE A 7 41.16 15.15 -28.49
C ILE A 7 40.02 14.82 -27.51
N LEU A 8 38.89 14.28 -27.99
CA LEU A 8 37.81 13.80 -27.12
C LEU A 8 38.19 12.52 -26.34
N HIS A 9 38.99 11.63 -26.93
CA HIS A 9 39.55 10.47 -26.20
C HIS A 9 40.59 10.87 -25.16
N TRP A 10 41.36 11.94 -25.41
CA TRP A 10 42.34 12.49 -24.49
C TRP A 10 41.68 13.27 -23.33
N LEU A 11 40.63 14.06 -23.59
CA LEU A 11 39.86 14.79 -22.57
C LEU A 11 38.97 13.91 -21.70
N LEU A 12 38.52 12.75 -22.20
CA LEU A 12 37.71 11.78 -21.44
C LEU A 12 38.53 10.79 -20.61
N GLY A 13 39.84 11.02 -20.46
CA GLY A 13 40.64 10.54 -19.33
C GLY A 13 40.28 9.15 -18.80
N LYS A 14 40.16 8.14 -19.67
CA LYS A 14 40.32 6.77 -19.23
C LYS A 14 41.82 6.58 -19.05
N SER A 15 42.30 6.81 -17.83
CA SER A 15 43.52 6.16 -17.41
C SER A 15 43.32 4.66 -17.69
N GLN A 16 44.08 4.11 -18.63
CA GLN A 16 44.27 2.67 -18.69
C GLN A 16 45.02 2.31 -17.40
N ALA A 17 44.27 1.99 -16.34
CA ALA A 17 44.82 1.21 -15.24
C ALA A 17 45.15 -0.16 -15.85
N VAL A 18 46.44 -0.46 -15.92
CA VAL A 18 46.98 -1.73 -16.44
C VAL A 18 46.80 -2.87 -15.41
N GLY A 19 46.10 -2.62 -14.30
CA GLY A 19 45.72 -3.60 -13.28
C GLY A 19 44.24 -3.97 -13.31
N ASN A 20 43.92 -5.12 -12.73
CA ASN A 20 42.54 -5.48 -12.38
C ASN A 20 42.03 -4.47 -11.33
N PRO A 21 40.98 -3.67 -11.61
CA PRO A 21 40.54 -2.60 -10.72
C PRO A 21 40.02 -3.10 -9.37
N LEU A 22 39.56 -4.36 -9.28
CA LEU A 22 39.23 -5.02 -8.02
C LEU A 22 40.48 -5.27 -7.18
N HIS A 23 41.57 -5.71 -7.82
CA HIS A 23 42.85 -5.96 -7.17
C HIS A 23 43.47 -4.66 -6.64
N GLU A 24 43.44 -3.57 -7.41
CA GLU A 24 43.89 -2.24 -6.94
C GLU A 24 43.08 -1.74 -5.74
N ALA A 25 41.76 -1.92 -5.75
CA ALA A 25 40.90 -1.56 -4.63
C ALA A 25 41.21 -2.37 -3.36
N LEU A 26 41.58 -3.66 -3.50
CA LEU A 26 42.02 -4.49 -2.39
C LEU A 26 43.40 -4.07 -1.87
N LEU A 27 44.38 -3.82 -2.75
CA LEU A 27 45.72 -3.40 -2.34
C LEU A 27 45.72 -2.09 -1.52
N ALA A 28 44.75 -1.21 -1.73
CA ALA A 28 44.58 0.02 -0.93
C ALA A 28 44.37 -0.25 0.57
N PHE A 29 43.88 -1.43 0.96
CA PHE A 29 43.77 -1.82 2.38
C PHE A 29 45.12 -2.02 3.07
N ARG A 30 46.23 -2.09 2.33
CA ARG A 30 47.57 -2.13 2.92
C ARG A 30 48.03 -0.79 3.48
N GLU A 31 47.35 0.31 3.14
CA GLU A 31 47.67 1.66 3.60
C GLU A 31 47.14 1.90 5.03
N PRO A 32 47.98 1.96 6.08
CA PRO A 32 47.50 1.94 7.46
C PRO A 32 46.70 3.19 7.87
N GLN A 33 46.87 4.31 7.17
CA GLN A 33 46.23 5.60 7.47
C GLN A 33 45.01 5.89 6.59
N ALA A 34 44.64 4.97 5.68
CA ALA A 34 43.50 5.18 4.81
C ALA A 34 42.18 5.15 5.58
N ASP A 35 41.23 5.99 5.17
CA ASP A 35 39.88 6.01 5.75
C ASP A 35 39.14 4.70 5.45
N PRO A 36 38.79 3.89 6.47
CA PRO A 36 38.13 2.61 6.25
C PRO A 36 36.79 2.71 5.51
N LEU A 37 36.04 3.82 5.69
CA LEU A 37 34.76 4.00 5.01
C LEU A 37 34.96 4.13 3.50
N GLU A 38 35.92 4.95 3.07
CA GLU A 38 36.24 5.15 1.66
C GLU A 38 36.87 3.88 1.04
N LEU A 39 37.67 3.12 1.79
CA LEU A 39 38.19 1.81 1.33
C LEU A 39 37.05 0.82 1.03
N VAL A 40 36.11 0.65 1.96
CA VAL A 40 34.95 -0.24 1.78
C VAL A 40 34.06 0.24 0.63
N ARG A 41 33.85 1.55 0.51
CA ARG A 41 33.07 2.14 -0.58
C ARG A 41 33.71 1.85 -1.95
N ARG A 42 35.02 2.04 -2.09
CA ARG A 42 35.76 1.75 -3.33
C ARG A 42 35.66 0.28 -3.71
N LEU A 43 35.77 -0.63 -2.74
CA LEU A 43 35.60 -2.06 -2.96
C LEU A 43 34.19 -2.38 -3.49
N VAL A 44 33.14 -1.87 -2.85
CA VAL A 44 31.75 -2.10 -3.28
C VAL A 44 31.49 -1.55 -4.68
N ILE A 45 32.09 -0.41 -5.05
CA ILE A 45 32.00 0.12 -6.43
C ILE A 45 32.54 -0.87 -7.46
N GLN A 46 33.61 -1.61 -7.16
CA GLN A 46 34.18 -2.60 -8.08
C GLN A 46 33.39 -3.91 -8.12
N LEU A 47 32.81 -4.31 -6.99
CA LEU A 47 31.95 -5.50 -6.90
C LEU A 47 30.59 -5.30 -7.58
N ARG A 48 30.08 -4.06 -7.57
CA ARG A 48 28.79 -3.71 -8.14
C ARG A 48 28.75 -4.01 -9.65
N PRO A 49 27.72 -4.75 -10.13
CA PRO A 49 27.60 -5.04 -11.55
C PRO A 49 27.12 -3.80 -12.31
N ARG A 50 27.51 -3.69 -13.59
CA ARG A 50 27.06 -2.58 -14.45
C ARG A 50 25.57 -2.68 -14.78
N ASN A 51 25.08 -3.90 -14.96
CA ASN A 51 23.67 -4.25 -15.11
C ASN A 51 23.22 -5.19 -14.00
N TRP A 52 21.96 -5.11 -13.56
CA TRP A 52 21.46 -5.86 -12.40
C TRP A 52 21.26 -7.37 -12.65
N ASP A 53 21.38 -7.83 -13.90
CA ASP A 53 21.10 -9.20 -14.35
C ASP A 53 22.36 -9.96 -14.81
N ASP A 54 23.54 -9.39 -14.56
CA ASP A 54 24.76 -9.81 -15.27
C ASP A 54 25.45 -11.06 -14.67
N GLY A 55 25.08 -11.52 -13.47
CA GLY A 55 25.78 -12.63 -12.77
C GLY A 55 27.25 -12.35 -12.40
N GLU A 56 27.87 -11.34 -13.01
CA GLU A 56 29.26 -10.92 -12.82
C GLU A 56 29.57 -10.53 -11.36
N ALA A 57 28.57 -10.05 -10.61
CA ALA A 57 28.76 -9.65 -9.22
C ALA A 57 29.19 -10.84 -8.34
N ALA A 58 28.58 -12.01 -8.53
CA ALA A 58 28.94 -13.22 -7.79
C ALA A 58 30.35 -13.70 -8.15
N LEU A 59 30.74 -13.59 -9.43
CA LEU A 59 32.09 -13.94 -9.90
C LEU A 59 33.15 -13.01 -9.30
N ARG A 60 32.92 -11.68 -9.32
CA ARG A 60 33.85 -10.70 -8.72
C ARG A 60 33.92 -10.84 -7.20
N TYR A 61 32.81 -11.19 -6.56
CA TYR A 61 32.79 -11.47 -5.13
C TYR A 61 33.61 -12.72 -4.79
N ALA A 62 33.51 -13.78 -5.60
CA ALA A 62 34.36 -14.97 -5.46
C ALA A 62 35.84 -14.63 -5.68
N GLU A 63 36.15 -13.88 -6.74
CA GLU A 63 37.52 -13.42 -7.05
C GLU A 63 38.11 -12.59 -5.90
N MET A 64 37.33 -11.70 -5.28
CA MET A 64 37.74 -10.94 -4.11
C MET A 64 38.14 -11.86 -2.94
N LEU A 65 37.33 -12.89 -2.65
CA LEU A 65 37.61 -13.84 -1.59
C LEU A 65 38.89 -14.64 -1.89
N ASP A 66 39.05 -15.09 -3.12
CA ASP A 66 40.22 -15.87 -3.53
C ASP A 66 41.51 -15.02 -3.45
N ILE A 67 41.47 -13.73 -3.80
CA ILE A 67 42.62 -12.81 -3.62
C ILE A 67 42.98 -12.66 -2.14
N LEU A 68 41.98 -12.49 -1.27
CA LEU A 68 42.20 -12.35 0.18
C LEU A 68 42.77 -13.64 0.79
N GLU A 69 42.29 -14.81 0.39
CA GLU A 69 42.77 -16.11 0.88
C GLU A 69 44.22 -16.40 0.45
N ASN A 70 44.63 -15.94 -0.73
CA ASN A 70 45.97 -16.18 -1.27
C ASN A 70 47.06 -15.20 -0.77
N ASP A 71 46.69 -14.11 -0.09
CA ASP A 71 47.62 -13.09 0.40
C ASP A 71 47.39 -12.77 1.88
N ALA A 72 48.11 -13.47 2.76
CA ALA A 72 47.96 -13.35 4.21
C ALA A 72 48.22 -11.94 4.76
N ALA A 73 49.16 -11.19 4.15
CA ALA A 73 49.47 -9.82 4.58
C ALA A 73 48.34 -8.85 4.22
N LEU A 74 47.79 -8.99 3.01
CA LEU A 74 46.63 -8.23 2.58
C LEU A 74 45.39 -8.58 3.42
N LEU A 75 45.15 -9.86 3.70
CA LEU A 75 44.03 -10.30 4.53
C LEU A 75 44.10 -9.73 5.95
N SER A 76 45.28 -9.72 6.57
CA SER A 76 45.46 -9.13 7.91
C SER A 76 45.17 -7.63 7.90
N ALA A 77 45.66 -6.89 6.90
CA ALA A 77 45.37 -5.46 6.77
C ALA A 77 43.89 -5.19 6.49
N PHE A 78 43.28 -5.95 5.57
CA PHE A 78 41.84 -5.90 5.27
C PHE A 78 40.99 -6.14 6.51
N ARG A 79 41.29 -7.21 7.27
CA ARG A 79 40.61 -7.54 8.52
C ARG A 79 40.73 -6.40 9.53
N GLY A 80 41.94 -5.88 9.75
CA GLY A 80 42.19 -4.77 10.66
C GLY A 80 41.32 -3.55 10.35
N HIS A 81 41.30 -3.11 9.09
CA HIS A 81 40.47 -1.97 8.68
C HIS A 81 38.97 -2.23 8.80
N VAL A 82 38.48 -3.41 8.38
CA VAL A 82 37.04 -3.72 8.39
C VAL A 82 36.52 -3.92 9.81
N VAL A 83 37.24 -4.65 10.66
CA VAL A 83 36.84 -4.87 12.06
C VAL A 83 36.90 -3.56 12.83
N HIS A 84 37.96 -2.76 12.66
CA HIS A 84 38.05 -1.43 13.25
C HIS A 84 36.93 -0.49 12.77
N PHE A 85 36.60 -0.54 11.48
CA PHE A 85 35.46 0.20 10.92
C PHE A 85 34.13 -0.18 11.57
N LEU A 86 33.90 -1.46 11.87
CA LEU A 86 32.68 -1.89 12.54
C LEU A 86 32.67 -1.49 14.03
N ALA A 87 33.79 -1.72 14.74
CA ALA A 87 33.90 -1.48 16.17
C ALA A 87 33.84 0.00 16.57
N THR A 88 34.37 0.90 15.73
CA THR A 88 34.36 2.36 15.98
C THR A 88 33.01 3.03 15.74
N ARG A 89 32.02 2.29 15.24
CA ARG A 89 30.70 2.82 14.88
C ARG A 89 29.62 2.33 15.85
N ARG A 90 28.53 3.08 15.90
CA ARG A 90 27.32 2.70 16.64
C ARG A 90 26.56 1.64 15.84
N LEU A 91 26.54 0.43 16.37
CA LEU A 91 25.90 -0.77 15.82
C LEU A 91 24.52 -1.02 16.41
N VAL A 92 24.19 -0.43 17.58
CA VAL A 92 22.91 -0.68 18.27
C VAL A 92 21.71 -0.48 17.34
N THR A 93 21.66 0.61 16.57
CA THR A 93 20.55 0.89 15.64
C THR A 93 20.54 0.00 14.41
N PHE A 94 21.70 -0.56 14.01
CA PHE A 94 21.76 -1.57 12.96
C PHE A 94 21.11 -2.87 13.45
N PHE A 95 21.45 -3.31 14.66
CA PHE A 95 20.85 -4.50 15.26
C PHE A 95 19.37 -4.32 15.61
N THR A 96 18.94 -3.16 16.10
CA THR A 96 17.55 -2.97 16.58
C THR A 96 16.58 -2.40 15.56
N ASP A 97 17.05 -1.79 14.47
CA ASP A 97 16.16 -1.07 13.54
C ASP A 97 16.26 -1.54 12.08
N SER A 98 17.36 -2.17 11.65
CA SER A 98 17.45 -2.65 10.26
C SER A 98 16.47 -3.83 10.07
N GLY A 99 15.56 -3.69 9.10
CA GLY A 99 14.50 -4.69 8.84
C GLY A 99 13.32 -4.69 9.82
N ILE A 100 13.33 -3.82 10.83
CA ILE A 100 12.23 -3.66 11.79
C ILE A 100 11.45 -2.38 11.47
N LEU A 101 10.13 -2.43 11.57
CA LEU A 101 9.27 -1.26 11.40
C LEU A 101 9.58 -0.17 12.46
N PRO A 102 9.70 1.11 12.06
CA PRO A 102 10.07 2.19 12.98
C PRO A 102 8.99 2.49 14.04
N GLY A 103 9.35 3.11 15.15
CA GLY A 103 8.38 3.45 16.21
C GLY A 103 7.42 4.61 15.90
N THR A 104 7.65 5.37 14.84
CA THR A 104 6.91 6.61 14.50
C THR A 104 5.51 6.38 13.93
N GLY A 105 5.19 5.13 13.58
CA GLY A 105 3.90 4.74 13.01
C GLY A 105 3.82 4.88 11.49
N PHE A 106 2.72 4.38 10.93
CA PHE A 106 2.60 4.15 9.50
C PHE A 106 2.77 5.41 8.64
N PHE A 107 1.97 6.44 8.93
CA PHE A 107 1.90 7.66 8.11
C PHE A 107 3.17 8.50 8.20
N SER A 108 3.76 8.57 9.39
CA SER A 108 5.03 9.26 9.63
C SER A 108 6.14 8.67 8.75
N GLU A 109 6.25 7.35 8.71
CA GLU A 109 7.26 6.67 7.90
C GLU A 109 6.95 6.75 6.40
N TRP A 110 5.67 6.65 6.02
CA TRP A 110 5.27 6.85 4.62
C TRP A 110 5.67 8.24 4.10
N TRP A 111 5.43 9.27 4.91
CA TRP A 111 5.82 10.65 4.60
C TRP A 111 7.34 10.82 4.57
N ARG A 112 8.06 10.21 5.53
CA ARG A 112 9.53 10.18 5.55
C ARG A 112 10.10 9.60 4.27
N ILE A 113 9.61 8.44 3.82
CA ILE A 113 10.10 7.80 2.59
C ILE A 113 9.80 8.67 1.36
N LEU A 114 8.61 9.26 1.28
CA LEU A 114 8.23 10.15 0.17
C LEU A 114 9.15 11.37 0.12
N TRP A 115 9.38 12.02 1.26
CA TRP A 115 10.22 13.22 1.33
C TRP A 115 11.70 12.92 1.14
N ASN A 116 12.18 11.76 1.59
CA ASN A 116 13.57 11.32 1.39
C ASN A 116 13.93 11.17 -0.10
N ARG A 117 12.95 11.03 -0.99
CA ARG A 117 13.19 11.05 -2.45
C ARG A 117 13.44 12.46 -3.00
N VAL A 118 12.89 13.48 -2.34
CA VAL A 118 13.06 14.90 -2.71
C VAL A 118 14.29 15.48 -2.02
N LEU A 119 14.44 15.20 -0.72
CA LEU A 119 15.53 15.68 0.11
C LEU A 119 16.02 14.52 1.01
N PRO A 120 17.07 13.79 0.59
CA PRO A 120 17.64 12.70 1.37
C PRO A 120 18.16 13.16 2.74
N GLU A 121 18.00 12.31 3.77
CA GLU A 121 18.58 12.55 5.09
C GLU A 121 20.13 12.59 5.01
N ALA A 122 20.76 13.52 5.75
CA ALA A 122 22.21 13.58 5.84
C ALA A 122 22.73 12.37 6.65
N PRO A 123 23.68 11.57 6.12
CA PRO A 123 24.19 10.40 6.82
C PRO A 123 25.03 10.83 8.03
N ASP A 124 24.77 10.24 9.20
CA ASP A 124 25.67 10.34 10.36
C ASP A 124 26.67 9.19 10.29
N GLU A 125 27.88 9.48 9.81
CA GLU A 125 28.95 8.49 9.68
C GLU A 125 29.32 7.80 10.99
N ARG A 126 28.87 8.27 12.16
CA ARG A 126 29.08 7.54 13.43
C ARG A 126 28.21 6.29 13.56
N ARG A 127 27.16 6.15 12.74
CA ARG A 127 26.23 5.01 12.78
C ARG A 127 26.49 4.09 11.59
N LEU A 128 26.72 2.80 11.85
CA LEU A 128 26.96 1.82 10.77
C LEU A 128 25.82 1.83 9.74
N LYS A 129 24.58 1.92 10.24
CA LYS A 129 23.36 2.01 9.44
C LYS A 129 23.44 3.10 8.36
N ASP A 130 23.97 4.27 8.68
CA ASP A 130 24.06 5.39 7.75
C ASP A 130 25.28 5.25 6.83
N CYS A 131 26.39 4.70 7.33
CA CYS A 131 27.54 4.34 6.49
C CYS A 131 27.15 3.37 5.38
N LEU A 132 26.22 2.43 5.63
CA LEU A 132 25.72 1.53 4.60
C LEU A 132 25.02 2.26 3.46
N HIS A 133 24.36 3.40 3.70
CA HIS A 133 23.78 4.23 2.64
C HIS A 133 24.84 4.97 1.83
N VAL A 134 25.99 5.28 2.44
CA VAL A 134 27.15 5.87 1.75
C VAL A 134 27.85 4.83 0.88
N VAL A 135 27.99 3.60 1.39
CA VAL A 135 28.63 2.47 0.68
C VAL A 135 27.72 1.94 -0.45
N TYR A 136 26.44 1.71 -0.15
CA TYR A 136 25.42 1.20 -1.08
C TYR A 136 24.50 2.34 -1.54
N ASP A 137 25.06 3.27 -2.30
CA ASP A 137 24.40 4.50 -2.75
C ASP A 137 23.24 4.27 -3.75
N ARG A 138 23.06 3.07 -4.29
CA ARG A 138 21.97 2.75 -5.23
C ARG A 138 20.85 1.99 -4.54
N SER A 139 19.61 2.47 -4.73
CA SER A 139 18.37 1.80 -4.26
C SER A 139 18.08 0.42 -4.87
N THR A 140 18.93 -0.04 -5.80
CA THR A 140 18.84 -1.35 -6.45
C THR A 140 19.97 -2.30 -6.05
N ASP A 141 20.89 -1.86 -5.18
CA ASP A 141 22.03 -2.68 -4.76
C ASP A 141 21.59 -3.97 -4.06
N TRP A 142 20.46 -3.96 -3.37
CA TRP A 142 19.87 -5.16 -2.78
C TRP A 142 19.70 -6.32 -3.78
N ARG A 143 19.51 -6.04 -5.08
CA ARG A 143 19.24 -7.08 -6.10
C ARG A 143 20.43 -7.97 -6.35
N TRP A 144 21.60 -7.38 -6.54
CA TRP A 144 22.82 -8.17 -6.78
C TRP A 144 23.33 -8.78 -5.49
N MET A 145 23.14 -8.12 -4.35
CA MET A 145 23.47 -8.70 -3.03
C MET A 145 22.65 -9.95 -2.72
N GLU A 146 21.37 -9.98 -3.12
CA GLU A 146 20.49 -11.15 -2.95
C GLU A 146 20.83 -12.30 -3.92
N GLN A 147 21.54 -12.02 -5.02
CA GLN A 147 22.03 -13.02 -5.96
C GLN A 147 23.36 -13.67 -5.51
N ILE A 148 24.06 -13.08 -4.54
CA ILE A 148 25.29 -13.67 -4.01
C ILE A 148 24.95 -14.96 -3.25
N PRO A 149 25.59 -16.09 -3.59
CA PRO A 149 25.41 -17.35 -2.88
C PRO A 149 25.71 -17.18 -1.36
N PRO A 150 24.87 -17.73 -0.46
CA PRO A 150 25.08 -17.62 0.99
C PRO A 150 26.46 -18.08 1.45
N GLU A 151 27.04 -19.07 0.77
CA GLU A 151 28.35 -19.65 1.05
C GLU A 151 29.47 -18.60 0.94
N TYR A 152 29.33 -17.64 0.02
CA TYR A 152 30.32 -16.56 -0.11
C TYR A 152 30.26 -15.57 1.04
N SER A 153 29.06 -15.30 1.57
CA SER A 153 28.92 -14.49 2.78
C SER A 153 29.53 -15.20 3.99
N GLN A 154 29.33 -16.51 4.11
CA GLN A 154 29.96 -17.31 5.18
C GLN A 154 31.50 -17.29 5.07
N ARG A 155 32.05 -17.51 3.87
CA ARG A 155 33.49 -17.37 3.60
C ARG A 155 34.02 -15.99 3.99
N PHE A 156 33.34 -14.93 3.56
CA PHE A 156 33.73 -13.55 3.89
C PHE A 156 33.85 -13.32 5.41
N TRP A 157 32.84 -13.74 6.18
CA TRP A 157 32.85 -13.55 7.62
C TRP A 157 33.83 -14.47 8.34
N ALA A 158 34.09 -15.68 7.81
CA ALA A 158 35.13 -16.56 8.32
C ALA A 158 36.54 -15.95 8.18
N LEU A 159 36.80 -15.23 7.09
CA LEU A 159 38.07 -14.51 6.89
C LEU A 159 38.26 -13.34 7.88
N LEU A 160 37.17 -12.70 8.30
CA LEU A 160 37.19 -11.56 9.23
C LEU A 160 37.30 -11.97 10.70
N ALA A 161 36.88 -13.18 11.07
CA ALA A 161 36.80 -13.63 12.46
C ALA A 161 37.46 -15.00 12.69
N PRO A 162 38.80 -15.11 12.61
CA PRO A 162 39.48 -16.35 12.98
C PRO A 162 39.34 -16.59 14.49
N SER A 163 39.23 -17.87 14.86
CA SER A 163 38.98 -18.34 16.24
C SER A 163 39.98 -17.82 17.29
N GLU A 164 41.18 -17.40 16.88
CA GLU A 164 42.25 -16.89 17.77
C GLU A 164 42.11 -15.39 18.10
N GLU A 165 41.39 -14.59 17.30
CA GLU A 165 41.27 -13.13 17.45
C GLU A 165 39.91 -12.68 18.03
N LEU A 166 39.00 -13.61 18.33
CA LEU A 166 37.67 -13.33 18.92
C LEU A 166 37.73 -12.64 20.30
N HIS A 167 38.90 -12.62 20.94
CA HIS A 167 39.15 -11.95 22.23
C HIS A 167 39.70 -10.52 22.09
N ASN A 168 39.83 -9.99 20.87
CA ASN A 168 40.34 -8.64 20.66
C ASN A 168 39.33 -7.56 21.12
N PHE A 169 39.82 -6.39 21.51
CA PHE A 169 39.00 -5.29 22.08
C PHE A 169 37.87 -4.85 21.14
N ASP A 170 38.13 -4.81 19.84
CA ASP A 170 37.15 -4.41 18.82
C ASP A 170 35.98 -5.41 18.72
N TRP A 171 36.26 -6.71 18.80
CA TRP A 171 35.21 -7.74 18.74
C TRP A 171 34.36 -7.74 20.01
N ARG A 172 35.00 -7.51 21.16
CA ARG A 172 34.31 -7.31 22.42
C ARG A 172 33.36 -6.10 22.38
N GLY A 173 33.78 -4.99 21.77
CA GLY A 173 32.92 -3.82 21.55
C GLY A 173 31.69 -4.11 20.69
N ILE A 174 31.82 -4.97 19.67
CA ILE A 174 30.69 -5.44 18.85
C ILE A 174 29.73 -6.29 19.70
N GLN A 175 30.26 -7.23 20.48
CA GLN A 175 29.46 -8.09 21.36
C GLN A 175 28.72 -7.27 22.44
N GLU A 176 29.37 -6.28 23.06
CA GLU A 176 28.73 -5.40 24.05
C GLU A 176 27.56 -4.63 23.43
N GLN A 177 27.71 -4.10 22.21
CA GLN A 177 26.62 -3.43 21.49
C GLN A 177 25.50 -4.40 21.09
N MET A 178 25.80 -5.67 20.76
CA MET A 178 24.79 -6.69 20.52
C MET A 178 23.98 -7.00 21.79
N LEU A 179 24.64 -7.09 22.94
CA LEU A 179 23.98 -7.30 24.23
C LEU A 179 23.07 -6.12 24.60
N ASP A 180 23.51 -4.88 24.35
CA ASP A 180 22.65 -3.70 24.49
C ASP A 180 21.44 -3.75 23.56
N SER A 181 21.61 -4.26 22.35
CA SER A 181 20.51 -4.45 21.39
C SER A 181 19.50 -5.50 21.83
N VAL A 182 19.94 -6.62 22.42
CA VAL A 182 19.03 -7.63 23.02
C VAL A 182 18.16 -6.99 24.10
N LEU A 183 18.79 -6.23 25.01
CA LEU A 183 18.08 -5.55 26.09
C LEU A 183 17.08 -4.49 25.55
N LEU A 184 17.50 -3.69 24.56
CA LEU A 184 16.64 -2.67 23.95
C LEU A 184 15.43 -3.30 23.22
N LEU A 185 15.62 -4.42 22.52
CA LEU A 185 14.54 -5.14 21.85
C LEU A 185 13.56 -5.73 22.88
N ALA A 186 14.07 -6.33 23.96
CA ALA A 186 13.26 -6.85 25.05
C ALA A 186 12.43 -5.75 25.72
N HIS A 187 13.02 -4.58 26.01
CA HIS A 187 12.28 -3.42 26.54
C HIS A 187 11.18 -2.93 25.59
N ARG A 188 11.47 -2.85 24.29
CA ARG A 188 10.47 -2.44 23.27
C ARG A 188 9.27 -3.39 23.24
N VAL A 189 9.50 -4.70 23.39
CA VAL A 189 8.44 -5.71 23.42
C VAL A 189 7.74 -5.75 24.78
N SER A 190 8.46 -5.55 25.87
CA SER A 190 7.90 -5.54 27.22
C SER A 190 6.88 -4.43 27.43
N GLY A 191 7.12 -3.24 26.83
CA GLY A 191 6.15 -2.13 26.81
C GLY A 191 4.79 -2.48 26.21
N LEU A 192 4.66 -3.57 25.47
CA LEU A 192 3.38 -4.05 24.95
C LEU A 192 2.44 -4.54 26.06
N GLY A 193 2.97 -4.97 27.21
CA GLY A 193 2.18 -5.41 28.36
C GLY A 193 1.24 -4.35 28.94
N VAL A 194 1.34 -3.10 28.51
CA VAL A 194 0.45 -2.00 28.91
C VAL A 194 -0.19 -1.27 27.72
N GLU A 195 -0.03 -1.80 26.50
CA GLU A 195 -0.48 -1.14 25.27
C GLU A 195 -2.00 -1.26 25.09
N SER A 196 -2.68 -0.12 25.11
CA SER A 196 -4.15 -0.07 25.12
C SER A 196 -4.80 -0.73 23.90
N GLU A 197 -4.17 -0.67 22.73
CA GLU A 197 -4.68 -1.31 21.51
C GLU A 197 -4.60 -2.83 21.59
N LEU A 198 -3.55 -3.39 22.21
CA LEU A 198 -3.43 -4.84 22.43
C LEU A 198 -4.43 -5.32 23.49
N MET A 199 -4.62 -4.53 24.55
CA MET A 199 -5.63 -4.80 25.59
C MET A 199 -7.06 -4.84 25.02
N ARG A 200 -7.39 -4.00 24.03
CA ARG A 200 -8.70 -4.06 23.35
C ARG A 200 -8.83 -5.26 22.42
N ALA A 201 -7.73 -5.65 21.78
CA ALA A 201 -7.73 -6.74 20.82
C ALA A 201 -7.83 -8.14 21.47
N SER A 202 -7.48 -8.28 22.74
CA SER A 202 -7.60 -9.52 23.54
C SER A 202 -8.68 -9.40 24.63
N THR A 203 -9.46 -10.45 24.91
CA THR A 203 -10.37 -10.44 26.10
C THR A 203 -9.60 -10.70 27.39
N ASN A 204 -8.50 -11.44 27.31
CA ASN A 204 -7.74 -11.91 28.47
C ASN A 204 -6.29 -11.44 28.35
N PHE A 205 -6.08 -10.17 28.06
CA PHE A 205 -4.71 -9.63 27.95
C PHE A 205 -3.95 -9.72 29.28
N ASP A 206 -4.68 -9.78 30.39
CA ASP A 206 -4.10 -9.98 31.73
C ASP A 206 -3.35 -11.32 31.85
N ASP A 207 -3.73 -12.34 31.07
CA ASP A 207 -3.02 -13.63 31.03
C ASP A 207 -1.70 -13.54 30.24
N ASP A 208 -1.62 -12.62 29.26
CA ASP A 208 -0.45 -12.43 28.39
C ASP A 208 0.57 -11.43 28.96
N THR A 209 0.09 -10.44 29.73
CA THR A 209 0.90 -9.36 30.34
C THR A 209 2.15 -9.86 31.08
N PRO A 210 2.07 -10.91 31.94
CA PRO A 210 3.24 -11.41 32.66
C PRO A 210 4.37 -11.86 31.74
N SER A 211 4.06 -12.47 30.60
CA SER A 211 5.07 -12.95 29.63
C SER A 211 5.84 -11.78 29.01
N PHE A 212 5.14 -10.70 28.64
CA PHE A 212 5.78 -9.48 28.12
C PHE A 212 6.66 -8.78 29.17
N ILE A 213 6.23 -8.74 30.43
CA ILE A 213 7.03 -8.17 31.53
C ILE A 213 8.27 -9.03 31.79
N ALA A 214 8.09 -10.36 31.87
CA ALA A 214 9.17 -11.31 32.12
C ALA A 214 10.27 -11.24 31.05
N LEU A 215 9.94 -10.97 29.79
CA LEU A 215 10.92 -10.86 28.71
C LEU A 215 12.05 -9.86 29.01
N SER A 216 11.72 -8.72 29.61
CA SER A 216 12.73 -7.71 29.93
C SER A 216 13.60 -8.09 31.12
N ALA A 217 13.04 -8.79 32.12
CA ALA A 217 13.79 -9.28 33.27
C ALA A 217 14.77 -10.36 32.82
N GLU A 218 14.27 -11.33 32.06
CA GLU A 218 15.07 -12.44 31.53
C GLU A 218 16.18 -11.96 30.60
N ALA A 219 15.91 -10.96 29.77
CA ALA A 219 16.93 -10.37 28.90
C ALA A 219 18.03 -9.68 29.70
N LEU A 220 17.69 -9.04 30.82
CA LEU A 220 18.68 -8.41 31.69
C LEU A 220 19.56 -9.46 32.37
N ASP A 221 18.96 -10.54 32.86
CA ASP A 221 19.67 -11.65 33.50
C ASP A 221 20.64 -12.31 32.52
N PHE A 222 20.17 -12.65 31.31
CA PHE A 222 21.01 -13.17 30.22
C PHE A 222 22.19 -12.24 29.89
N VAL A 223 21.90 -10.94 29.66
CA VAL A 223 22.93 -9.95 29.33
C VAL A 223 23.95 -9.80 30.46
N SER A 224 23.51 -9.82 31.72
CA SER A 224 24.40 -9.72 32.87
C SER A 224 25.32 -10.93 33.00
N SER A 225 24.79 -12.14 32.80
CA SER A 225 25.54 -13.39 32.81
C SER A 225 26.58 -13.44 31.69
N MET A 226 26.17 -13.07 30.46
CA MET A 226 27.09 -12.98 29.31
C MET A 226 28.20 -11.98 29.54
N ARG A 227 27.90 -10.79 30.10
CA ARG A 227 28.93 -9.79 30.45
C ARG A 227 29.90 -10.31 31.51
N ALA A 228 29.41 -11.06 32.49
CA ALA A 228 30.25 -11.67 33.52
C ALA A 228 31.21 -12.70 32.89
N ALA A 229 30.69 -13.59 32.04
CA ALA A 229 31.50 -14.59 31.33
C ALA A 229 32.51 -13.99 30.33
N LEU A 230 32.19 -12.85 29.71
CA LEU A 230 33.13 -12.10 28.86
C LEU A 230 34.28 -11.45 29.66
N ASN A 231 34.04 -11.14 30.94
CA ASN A 231 35.07 -10.59 31.84
C ASN A 231 35.90 -11.68 32.51
N ASP A 232 35.28 -12.80 32.86
CA ASP A 232 35.91 -13.93 33.54
C ASP A 232 35.56 -15.24 32.81
N PRO A 233 36.49 -15.79 32.02
CA PRO A 233 36.29 -17.05 31.29
C PRO A 233 36.02 -18.29 32.17
N SER A 234 36.21 -18.19 33.50
CA SER A 234 35.88 -19.27 34.44
C SER A 234 34.39 -19.35 34.77
N LEU A 235 33.63 -18.29 34.50
CA LEU A 235 32.17 -18.26 34.66
C LEU A 235 31.49 -18.86 33.43
N SER A 236 30.48 -19.70 33.67
CA SER A 236 29.66 -20.22 32.57
C SER A 236 28.72 -19.14 32.09
N ALA A 237 28.80 -18.82 30.80
CA ALA A 237 27.78 -18.05 30.12
C ALA A 237 26.42 -18.77 30.19
N ASP A 238 25.34 -18.00 30.29
CA ASP A 238 23.97 -18.47 30.09
C ASP A 238 23.78 -18.93 28.64
N ASP A 239 23.09 -20.04 28.43
CA ASP A 239 22.79 -20.59 27.11
C ASP A 239 21.59 -19.89 26.42
N GLY A 240 20.94 -18.96 27.13
CA GLY A 240 19.83 -18.16 26.63
C GLY A 240 18.52 -18.95 26.46
N SER A 241 18.46 -20.19 26.94
CA SER A 241 17.30 -21.08 26.78
C SER A 241 16.03 -20.50 27.41
N GLN A 242 16.13 -19.93 28.61
CA GLN A 242 15.00 -19.33 29.31
C GLN A 242 14.47 -18.10 28.57
N LEU A 243 15.36 -17.23 28.09
CA LEU A 243 14.98 -16.07 27.27
C LEU A 243 14.29 -16.48 25.95
N GLN A 244 14.75 -17.55 25.30
CA GLN A 244 14.10 -18.10 24.11
C GLN A 244 12.69 -18.60 24.42
N VAL A 245 12.49 -19.28 25.56
CA VAL A 245 11.16 -19.75 25.99
C VAL A 245 10.20 -18.57 26.19
N ILE A 246 10.63 -17.52 26.90
CA ILE A 246 9.79 -16.33 27.13
C ILE A 246 9.51 -15.58 25.82
N ALA A 247 10.50 -15.47 24.92
CA ALA A 247 10.32 -14.87 23.60
C ALA A 247 9.30 -15.66 22.75
N ALA A 248 9.34 -17.00 22.81
CA ALA A 248 8.38 -17.86 22.13
C ALA A 248 6.95 -17.70 22.69
N GLN A 249 6.80 -17.59 24.01
CA GLN A 249 5.51 -17.30 24.65
C GLN A 249 4.94 -15.95 24.21
N CYS A 250 5.77 -14.90 24.20
CA CYS A 250 5.38 -13.58 23.69
C CYS A 250 4.92 -13.64 22.23
N ARG A 251 5.62 -14.41 21.38
CA ARG A 251 5.24 -14.62 19.98
C ARG A 251 3.89 -15.31 19.86
N GLU A 252 3.64 -16.35 20.66
CA GLU A 252 2.36 -17.05 20.69
C GLU A 252 1.21 -16.10 21.07
N SER A 253 1.39 -15.29 22.11
CA SER A 253 0.43 -14.25 22.51
C SER A 253 0.14 -13.28 21.36
N LEU A 254 1.16 -12.75 20.68
CA LEU A 254 0.97 -11.88 19.51
C LEU A 254 0.22 -12.57 18.37
N GLN A 255 0.47 -13.86 18.12
CA GLN A 255 -0.25 -14.64 17.11
C GLN A 255 -1.72 -14.86 17.48
N ARG A 256 -2.02 -15.15 18.75
CA ARG A 256 -3.40 -15.27 19.26
C ARG A 256 -4.16 -13.95 19.10
N ILE A 257 -3.54 -12.84 19.50
CA ILE A 257 -4.10 -11.50 19.36
C ILE A 257 -4.33 -11.18 17.88
N ARG A 258 -3.38 -11.50 17.00
CA ARG A 258 -3.52 -11.31 15.56
C ARG A 258 -4.68 -12.11 14.98
N LYS A 259 -4.82 -13.40 15.33
CA LYS A 259 -5.92 -14.26 14.86
C LYS A 259 -7.27 -13.69 15.26
N ARG A 260 -7.37 -13.11 16.46
CA ARG A 260 -8.58 -12.46 16.94
C ARG A 260 -8.84 -11.09 16.33
N ALA A 261 -7.81 -10.27 16.13
CA ALA A 261 -7.92 -9.01 15.39
C ALA A 261 -8.45 -9.28 13.96
N MET A 262 -8.05 -10.41 13.38
CA MET A 262 -8.62 -10.89 12.12
C MET A 262 -10.09 -11.29 12.23
N THR A 263 -10.67 -11.62 13.39
CA THR A 263 -12.11 -11.92 13.53
C THR A 263 -12.96 -10.72 13.94
N VAL A 264 -12.48 -9.88 14.85
CA VAL A 264 -13.24 -8.76 15.46
C VAL A 264 -13.06 -7.44 14.71
N GLY A 265 -11.96 -7.28 13.96
CA GLY A 265 -11.55 -6.04 13.30
C GLY A 265 -10.15 -5.60 13.78
N THR A 266 -9.42 -4.85 12.96
CA THR A 266 -8.06 -4.39 13.28
C THR A 266 -7.87 -2.93 12.90
N SER A 267 -7.19 -2.13 13.72
CA SER A 267 -6.70 -0.82 13.27
C SER A 267 -5.39 -0.95 12.48
N LEU A 268 -5.06 0.06 11.66
CA LEU A 268 -3.74 0.14 11.02
C LEU A 268 -2.63 0.24 12.06
N HIS A 269 -2.89 0.94 13.17
CA HIS A 269 -1.96 1.05 14.27
C HIS A 269 -1.71 -0.30 14.96
N LEU A 270 -2.76 -1.08 15.25
CA LEU A 270 -2.64 -2.42 15.83
C LEU A 270 -1.86 -3.37 14.91
N SER A 271 -2.17 -3.38 13.61
CA SER A 271 -1.43 -4.20 12.63
C SER A 271 0.06 -3.83 12.58
N TYR A 272 0.35 -2.52 12.66
CA TYR A 272 1.71 -1.99 12.70
C TYR A 272 2.45 -2.44 13.97
N LEU A 273 1.82 -2.29 15.14
CA LEU A 273 2.36 -2.72 16.42
C LEU A 273 2.64 -4.23 16.42
N LEU A 274 1.66 -5.07 16.07
CA LEU A 274 1.84 -6.53 16.03
C LEU A 274 3.00 -6.95 15.11
N THR A 275 3.09 -6.36 13.92
CA THR A 275 4.15 -6.69 12.95
C THR A 275 5.53 -6.28 13.48
N ARG A 276 5.62 -5.06 14.01
CA ARG A 276 6.87 -4.55 14.59
C ARG A 276 7.33 -5.41 15.77
N SER A 277 6.42 -5.80 16.66
CA SER A 277 6.73 -6.60 17.84
C SER A 277 7.24 -7.99 17.49
N GLU A 278 6.64 -8.64 16.49
CA GLU A 278 7.15 -9.91 15.98
C GLU A 278 8.53 -9.79 15.34
N GLN A 279 8.78 -8.72 14.58
CA GLN A 279 10.11 -8.45 14.03
C GLN A 279 11.14 -8.21 15.14
N CYS A 280 10.77 -7.53 16.23
CA CYS A 280 11.64 -7.36 17.39
C CYS A 280 11.96 -8.70 18.07
N LEU A 281 10.97 -9.59 18.25
CA LEU A 281 11.16 -10.92 18.84
C LEU A 281 12.04 -11.82 17.97
N LEU A 282 11.81 -11.82 16.66
CA LEU A 282 12.63 -12.58 15.71
C LEU A 282 14.08 -12.07 15.72
N ARG A 283 14.27 -10.75 15.71
CA ARG A 283 15.60 -10.15 15.81
C ARG A 283 16.30 -10.50 17.13
N LEU A 284 15.56 -10.53 18.23
CA LEU A 284 16.08 -10.94 19.54
C LEU A 284 16.59 -12.38 19.49
N GLU A 285 15.84 -13.30 18.90
CA GLU A 285 16.26 -14.72 18.73
C GLU A 285 17.47 -14.89 17.83
N GLU A 286 17.57 -14.13 16.73
CA GLU A 286 18.75 -14.14 15.87
C GLU A 286 20.00 -13.69 16.64
N LEU A 287 19.91 -12.59 17.39
CA LEU A 287 21.02 -12.10 18.21
C LEU A 287 21.40 -13.12 19.29
N LEU A 288 20.42 -13.77 19.93
CA LEU A 288 20.70 -14.85 20.87
C LEU A 288 21.44 -16.00 20.22
N THR A 289 20.99 -16.44 19.04
CA THR A 289 21.62 -17.51 18.28
C THR A 289 23.08 -17.17 17.97
N ILE A 290 23.38 -15.93 17.60
CA ILE A 290 24.75 -15.48 17.33
C ILE A 290 25.59 -15.46 18.61
N LEU A 291 25.02 -15.00 19.73
CA LEU A 291 25.74 -14.85 21.01
C LEU A 291 26.00 -16.18 21.73
N THR A 292 25.14 -17.19 21.53
CA THR A 292 25.25 -18.50 22.22
C THR A 292 25.84 -19.61 21.35
N ALA A 293 25.86 -19.43 20.01
CA ALA A 293 26.45 -20.42 19.11
C ALA A 293 27.96 -20.54 19.30
N ARG A 294 28.43 -21.77 19.55
CA ARG A 294 29.86 -22.07 19.69
C ARG A 294 30.56 -22.40 18.37
N SER A 295 29.91 -23.18 17.50
CA SER A 295 30.50 -23.66 16.23
C SER A 295 29.88 -23.03 14.99
N SER A 296 28.65 -22.52 15.07
CA SER A 296 27.88 -21.95 13.94
C SER A 296 27.70 -20.43 14.01
N ALA A 297 28.41 -19.73 14.90
CA ALA A 297 28.26 -18.28 15.10
C ALA A 297 28.52 -17.48 13.81
N ILE A 298 29.52 -17.88 13.02
CA ILE A 298 29.86 -17.23 11.75
C ILE A 298 28.74 -17.38 10.74
N GLU A 299 28.12 -18.55 10.66
CA GLU A 299 26.99 -18.81 9.75
C GLU A 299 25.76 -17.98 10.15
N ALA A 300 25.42 -17.98 11.44
CA ALA A 300 24.32 -17.18 11.96
C ALA A 300 24.55 -15.67 11.73
N TRP A 301 25.76 -15.18 12.00
CA TRP A 301 26.15 -13.80 11.76
C TRP A 301 26.13 -13.45 10.26
N ALA A 302 26.63 -14.33 9.40
CA ALA A 302 26.65 -14.11 7.96
C ALA A 302 25.23 -13.98 7.40
N SER A 303 24.32 -14.87 7.82
CA SER A 303 22.92 -14.79 7.42
C SER A 303 22.26 -13.50 7.92
N PHE A 304 22.46 -13.18 9.21
CA PHE A 304 21.96 -11.97 9.83
C PHE A 304 22.43 -10.70 9.11
N ALA A 305 23.73 -10.56 8.89
CA ALA A 305 24.34 -9.37 8.31
C ALA A 305 23.83 -9.16 6.88
N ARG A 306 23.76 -10.23 6.08
CA ARG A 306 23.19 -10.20 4.73
C ARG A 306 21.74 -9.69 4.75
N GLU A 307 20.90 -10.24 5.63
CA GLU A 307 19.49 -9.85 5.72
C GLU A 307 19.32 -8.40 6.21
N ALA A 308 20.09 -7.99 7.22
CA ALA A 308 20.07 -6.63 7.73
C ALA A 308 20.53 -5.61 6.67
N PHE A 309 21.57 -5.92 5.88
CA PHE A 309 22.02 -5.06 4.77
C PHE A 309 20.98 -4.93 3.66
N VAL A 310 20.39 -6.05 3.22
CA VAL A 310 19.32 -6.06 2.21
C VAL A 310 18.12 -5.24 2.70
N ALA A 311 17.77 -5.38 3.99
CA ALA A 311 16.68 -4.62 4.58
C ALA A 311 16.99 -3.12 4.65
N GLU A 312 18.22 -2.73 4.99
CA GLU A 312 18.62 -1.31 5.06
C GLU A 312 18.62 -0.65 3.68
N ASN A 313 19.14 -1.34 2.65
CA ASN A 313 19.11 -0.82 1.27
C ASN A 313 17.66 -0.66 0.74
N ARG A 314 16.74 -1.53 1.17
CA ARG A 314 15.32 -1.45 0.82
C ARG A 314 14.49 -0.49 1.70
N ARG A 315 15.06 0.12 2.74
CA ARG A 315 14.32 0.94 3.73
C ARG A 315 13.53 2.09 3.10
N ASN A 316 14.06 2.74 2.07
CA ASN A 316 13.42 3.87 1.39
C ASN A 316 12.54 3.43 0.20
N SER A 317 12.17 2.15 0.10
CA SER A 317 11.28 1.64 -0.93
C SER A 317 9.83 1.64 -0.45
N LEU A 318 9.01 2.58 -0.97
CA LEU A 318 7.57 2.61 -0.72
C LEU A 318 6.89 1.27 -1.07
N ARG A 319 7.33 0.62 -2.15
CA ARG A 319 6.76 -0.67 -2.57
C ARG A 319 7.03 -1.75 -1.53
N PHE A 320 8.26 -1.83 -1.01
CA PHE A 320 8.63 -2.81 0.02
C PHE A 320 7.87 -2.55 1.32
N TYR A 321 7.84 -1.30 1.77
CA TYR A 321 7.12 -0.86 2.96
C TYR A 321 5.62 -1.17 2.89
N MET A 322 4.98 -0.87 1.75
CA MET A 322 3.57 -1.22 1.51
C MET A 322 3.35 -2.74 1.53
N THR A 323 4.29 -3.53 1.03
CA THR A 323 4.17 -5.00 1.02
C THR A 323 4.20 -5.59 2.44
N GLN A 324 4.98 -5.00 3.36
CA GLN A 324 5.05 -5.44 4.75
C GLN A 324 3.75 -5.19 5.53
N LEU A 325 3.09 -4.05 5.30
CA LEU A 325 1.92 -3.60 6.09
C LEU A 325 0.56 -3.87 5.43
N SER A 326 0.51 -3.92 4.09
CA SER A 326 -0.73 -4.08 3.35
C SER A 326 -1.43 -5.41 3.63
N ARG A 327 -0.72 -6.45 4.07
CA ARG A 327 -1.31 -7.80 4.14
C ARG A 327 -2.52 -7.89 5.07
N LEU A 328 -2.44 -7.35 6.28
CA LEU A 328 -3.53 -7.50 7.27
C LEU A 328 -4.68 -6.52 7.02
N LEU A 329 -4.34 -5.27 6.67
CA LEU A 329 -5.35 -4.25 6.39
C LEU A 329 -6.01 -4.43 5.04
N ALA A 330 -5.25 -4.73 3.99
CA ALA A 330 -5.84 -4.91 2.68
C ALA A 330 -6.77 -6.12 2.67
N VAL A 331 -6.43 -7.24 3.33
CA VAL A 331 -7.36 -8.38 3.43
C VAL A 331 -8.65 -7.98 4.13
N ARG A 332 -8.62 -7.35 5.31
CA ARG A 332 -9.85 -6.97 6.01
C ARG A 332 -10.62 -5.82 5.37
N VAL A 333 -9.94 -4.79 4.88
CA VAL A 333 -10.58 -3.68 4.14
C VAL A 333 -11.22 -4.19 2.87
N THR A 334 -10.57 -5.11 2.15
CA THR A 334 -11.16 -5.72 0.93
C THR A 334 -12.25 -6.74 1.25
N GLU A 335 -12.19 -7.48 2.35
CA GLU A 335 -13.28 -8.36 2.79
C GLU A 335 -14.52 -7.59 3.24
N ASN A 336 -14.35 -6.51 4.01
CA ASN A 336 -15.47 -5.67 4.43
C ASN A 336 -16.08 -4.92 3.24
N ALA A 337 -15.25 -4.43 2.32
CA ALA A 337 -15.76 -3.82 1.09
C ALA A 337 -16.39 -4.86 0.13
N ALA A 338 -15.96 -6.14 0.14
CA ALA A 338 -16.64 -7.22 -0.57
C ALA A 338 -18.01 -7.57 0.03
N ARG A 339 -18.13 -7.58 1.37
CA ARG A 339 -19.40 -7.82 2.09
C ARG A 339 -20.44 -6.75 1.78
N SER A 340 -20.01 -5.49 1.71
CA SER A 340 -20.85 -4.38 1.23
C SER A 340 -21.21 -4.50 -0.27
N GLY A 341 -20.46 -5.31 -1.02
CA GLY A 341 -20.60 -5.54 -2.47
C GLY A 341 -21.60 -6.62 -2.87
N GLU A 342 -21.80 -7.66 -2.05
CA GLU A 342 -22.63 -8.83 -2.37
C GLU A 342 -24.07 -8.44 -2.74
N HIS A 343 -24.64 -7.47 -2.03
CA HIS A 343 -25.99 -6.96 -2.28
C HIS A 343 -26.18 -6.27 -3.63
N TYR A 344 -25.10 -6.02 -4.39
CA TYR A 344 -25.18 -5.39 -5.71
C TYR A 344 -25.16 -6.38 -6.88
N ILE A 345 -24.94 -7.68 -6.64
CA ILE A 345 -24.98 -8.71 -7.68
C ILE A 345 -26.44 -9.14 -7.89
N CYS A 346 -26.96 -8.97 -9.11
CA CYS A 346 -28.36 -9.28 -9.43
C CYS A 346 -28.45 -10.71 -9.95
N GLU A 347 -28.98 -11.60 -9.11
CA GLU A 347 -29.19 -13.00 -9.46
C GLU A 347 -30.59 -13.24 -10.05
N THR A 348 -31.60 -12.48 -9.61
CA THR A 348 -32.99 -12.64 -10.07
C THR A 348 -33.51 -11.50 -10.95
N PRO A 349 -34.58 -11.73 -11.74
CA PRO A 349 -35.22 -10.66 -12.53
C PRO A 349 -35.82 -9.55 -11.66
N SER A 350 -36.30 -9.89 -10.46
CA SER A 350 -36.77 -8.92 -9.46
C SER A 350 -35.64 -8.02 -8.98
N ASP A 351 -34.44 -8.57 -8.76
CA ASP A 351 -33.27 -7.79 -8.33
C ASP A 351 -32.85 -6.80 -9.42
N TYR A 352 -32.90 -7.22 -10.70
CA TYR A 352 -32.61 -6.34 -11.83
C TYR A 352 -33.59 -5.16 -11.92
N GLY A 353 -34.89 -5.43 -11.75
CA GLY A 353 -35.91 -4.39 -11.72
C GLY A 353 -35.76 -3.43 -10.54
N HIS A 354 -35.40 -3.95 -9.37
CA HIS A 354 -35.12 -3.15 -8.18
C HIS A 354 -33.86 -2.29 -8.37
N MET A 355 -32.77 -2.87 -8.89
CA MET A 355 -31.53 -2.17 -9.21
C MET A 355 -31.77 -1.00 -10.16
N TRP A 356 -32.51 -1.23 -11.25
CA TRP A 356 -32.83 -0.18 -12.21
C TRP A 356 -33.66 0.94 -11.59
N ARG A 357 -34.69 0.62 -10.79
CA ARG A 357 -35.52 1.62 -10.08
C ARG A 357 -34.72 2.43 -9.04
N SER A 358 -33.88 1.76 -8.27
CA SER A 358 -32.98 2.37 -7.30
C SER A 358 -31.98 3.31 -7.99
N ALA A 359 -31.42 2.91 -9.14
CA ALA A 359 -30.52 3.72 -9.94
C ALA A 359 -31.23 4.88 -10.67
N ALA A 360 -32.47 4.68 -11.11
CA ALA A 360 -33.32 5.73 -11.67
C ALA A 360 -33.54 6.87 -10.66
N GLY A 361 -33.88 6.53 -9.41
CA GLY A 361 -34.03 7.52 -8.33
C GLY A 361 -32.75 8.34 -8.09
N ALA A 362 -31.59 7.68 -8.08
CA ALA A 362 -30.30 8.38 -8.01
C ALA A 362 -30.07 9.30 -9.23
N GLY A 363 -30.50 8.89 -10.43
CA GLY A 363 -30.42 9.71 -11.66
C GLY A 363 -31.15 11.04 -11.54
N VAL A 364 -32.32 11.06 -10.88
CA VAL A 364 -33.07 12.30 -10.59
C VAL A 364 -32.23 13.25 -9.73
N LEU A 365 -31.70 12.75 -8.60
CA LEU A 365 -30.89 13.57 -7.70
C LEU A 365 -29.60 14.06 -8.38
N ILE A 366 -28.95 13.22 -9.19
CA ILE A 366 -27.73 13.59 -9.92
C ILE A 366 -28.01 14.72 -10.92
N GLY A 367 -29.14 14.67 -11.64
CA GLY A 367 -29.58 15.77 -12.51
C GLY A 367 -29.71 17.09 -11.76
N LEU A 368 -30.39 17.06 -10.60
CA LEU A 368 -30.53 18.25 -9.74
C LEU A 368 -29.20 18.75 -9.16
N MET A 369 -28.32 17.84 -8.74
CA MET A 369 -26.98 18.17 -8.24
C MET A 369 -26.13 18.85 -9.32
N ALA A 370 -26.23 18.41 -10.58
CA ALA A 370 -25.54 19.05 -11.69
C ALA A 370 -26.00 20.50 -11.88
N LEU A 371 -27.31 20.78 -11.77
CA LEU A 371 -27.80 22.16 -11.78
C LEU A 371 -27.29 22.98 -10.60
N LEU A 372 -27.35 22.44 -9.38
CA LEU A 372 -26.83 23.12 -8.18
C LEU A 372 -25.36 23.50 -8.36
N LYS A 373 -24.56 22.60 -8.95
CA LYS A 373 -23.14 22.87 -9.25
C LYS A 373 -22.98 23.97 -10.31
N ILE A 374 -23.77 23.94 -11.38
CA ILE A 374 -23.76 24.99 -12.42
C ILE A 374 -24.10 26.35 -11.80
N LYS A 375 -25.12 26.43 -10.94
CA LYS A 375 -25.48 27.66 -10.23
C LYS A 375 -24.42 28.08 -9.22
N ALA A 376 -23.84 27.15 -8.47
CA ALA A 376 -22.76 27.46 -7.54
C ALA A 376 -21.53 28.06 -8.25
N ALA A 377 -21.21 27.60 -9.47
CA ALA A 377 -20.14 28.18 -10.28
C ALA A 377 -20.40 29.66 -10.68
N THR A 378 -21.67 30.06 -10.77
CA THR A 378 -22.04 31.47 -11.09
C THR A 378 -21.88 32.44 -9.92
N LEU A 379 -21.67 31.94 -8.69
CA LEU A 379 -21.44 32.79 -7.51
C LEU A 379 -20.03 33.40 -7.48
N HIS A 380 -19.12 32.94 -8.36
CA HIS A 380 -17.74 33.44 -8.49
C HIS A 380 -17.01 33.55 -7.15
N ALA A 381 -17.22 32.55 -6.28
CA ALA A 381 -16.53 32.46 -5.01
C ALA A 381 -15.02 32.30 -5.21
N PRO A 382 -14.18 32.70 -4.22
CA PRO A 382 -12.77 32.36 -4.23
C PRO A 382 -12.55 30.85 -4.39
N LEU A 383 -11.40 30.44 -4.95
CA LEU A 383 -11.09 29.04 -5.26
C LEU A 383 -11.42 28.09 -4.10
N PHE A 384 -11.03 28.42 -2.87
CA PHE A 384 -11.36 27.62 -1.69
C PHE A 384 -12.88 27.49 -1.44
N GLY A 385 -13.62 28.59 -1.58
CA GLY A 385 -15.08 28.61 -1.45
C GLY A 385 -15.77 27.80 -2.54
N GLU A 386 -15.29 27.89 -3.78
CA GLU A 386 -15.80 27.08 -4.90
C GLU A 386 -15.56 25.59 -4.66
N ALA A 387 -14.34 25.20 -4.28
CA ALA A 387 -14.00 23.83 -3.93
C ALA A 387 -14.87 23.29 -2.80
N PHE A 388 -15.10 24.09 -1.76
CA PHE A 388 -15.96 23.74 -0.63
C PHE A 388 -17.41 23.54 -1.07
N MET A 389 -17.99 24.48 -1.83
CA MET A 389 -19.37 24.38 -2.32
C MET A 389 -19.57 23.15 -3.20
N PHE A 390 -18.69 22.92 -4.18
CA PHE A 390 -18.78 21.74 -5.05
C PHE A 390 -18.62 20.45 -4.25
N SER A 391 -17.70 20.42 -3.30
CA SER A 391 -17.50 19.28 -2.40
C SER A 391 -18.73 19.00 -1.54
N MET A 392 -19.42 20.03 -1.03
CA MET A 392 -20.65 19.86 -0.25
C MET A 392 -21.83 19.42 -1.11
N ILE A 393 -22.02 20.02 -2.29
CA ILE A 393 -23.09 19.62 -3.23
C ILE A 393 -22.96 18.14 -3.56
N TYR A 394 -21.76 17.71 -3.95
CA TYR A 394 -21.51 16.32 -4.30
C TYR A 394 -21.48 15.40 -3.08
N GLY A 395 -20.73 15.75 -2.04
CA GLY A 395 -20.57 14.93 -0.84
C GLY A 395 -21.89 14.67 -0.12
N LEU A 396 -22.68 15.71 0.15
CA LEU A 396 -23.99 15.57 0.78
C LEU A 396 -25.00 14.91 -0.16
N GLY A 397 -24.95 15.20 -1.46
CA GLY A 397 -25.82 14.57 -2.44
C GLY A 397 -25.60 13.06 -2.55
N PHE A 398 -24.35 12.59 -2.57
CA PHE A 398 -24.05 11.16 -2.55
C PHE A 398 -24.42 10.48 -1.23
N VAL A 399 -24.23 11.17 -0.09
CA VAL A 399 -24.72 10.66 1.20
C VAL A 399 -26.24 10.53 1.18
N LEU A 400 -26.98 11.51 0.64
CA LEU A 400 -28.43 11.45 0.53
C LEU A 400 -28.89 10.29 -0.36
N ILE A 401 -28.27 10.12 -1.54
CA ILE A 401 -28.52 8.98 -2.43
C ILE A 401 -28.34 7.66 -1.68
N TYR A 402 -27.23 7.52 -0.95
CA TYR A 402 -26.92 6.34 -0.15
C TYR A 402 -27.94 6.09 0.97
N LEU A 403 -28.30 7.12 1.75
CA LEU A 403 -29.24 7.00 2.87
C LEU A 403 -30.66 6.65 2.41
N LEU A 404 -31.04 7.05 1.20
CA LEU A 404 -32.33 6.69 0.59
C LEU A 404 -32.33 5.28 -0.03
N GLY A 405 -31.23 4.52 0.05
CA GLY A 405 -31.12 3.19 -0.57
C GLY A 405 -31.06 3.23 -2.10
N MET A 406 -30.71 4.38 -2.67
CA MET A 406 -30.57 4.56 -4.11
C MET A 406 -29.14 4.21 -4.58
N THR A 407 -29.02 3.79 -5.83
CA THR A 407 -27.77 3.19 -6.33
C THR A 407 -27.04 4.10 -7.30
N VAL A 408 -25.74 4.31 -7.06
CA VAL A 408 -24.81 4.95 -8.00
C VAL A 408 -23.97 3.86 -8.66
N ALA A 409 -24.16 3.69 -9.97
CA ALA A 409 -23.66 2.52 -10.70
C ALA A 409 -22.15 2.31 -10.60
N THR A 410 -21.38 3.38 -10.57
CA THR A 410 -19.93 3.35 -10.77
C THR A 410 -19.12 2.96 -9.54
N LYS A 411 -19.72 2.85 -8.35
CA LYS A 411 -19.03 2.42 -7.11
C LYS A 411 -18.98 0.89 -6.98
N GLN A 412 -19.95 0.21 -7.58
CA GLN A 412 -20.12 -1.24 -7.50
C GLN A 412 -19.01 -2.08 -8.17
N PRO A 413 -18.35 -1.65 -9.27
CA PRO A 413 -17.28 -2.44 -9.91
C PRO A 413 -16.09 -2.68 -8.99
N ALA A 414 -15.74 -1.67 -8.19
CA ALA A 414 -14.66 -1.79 -7.22
C ALA A 414 -14.98 -2.81 -6.11
N MET A 415 -16.25 -2.88 -5.69
CA MET A 415 -16.69 -3.82 -4.65
C MET A 415 -16.84 -5.25 -5.20
N THR A 416 -17.46 -5.40 -6.38
CA THR A 416 -17.63 -6.70 -7.05
C THR A 416 -16.29 -7.34 -7.45
N ALA A 417 -15.28 -6.55 -7.81
CA ALA A 417 -13.92 -7.04 -8.05
C ALA A 417 -13.30 -7.72 -6.82
N GLN A 418 -13.62 -7.25 -5.61
CA GLN A 418 -13.11 -7.85 -4.38
C GLN A 418 -13.81 -9.17 -4.06
N THR A 419 -15.13 -9.25 -4.30
CA THR A 419 -15.90 -10.51 -4.23
C THR A 419 -15.35 -11.54 -5.21
N LEU A 420 -15.09 -11.13 -6.46
CA LEU A 420 -14.49 -11.99 -7.48
C LEU A 420 -13.11 -12.50 -7.06
N ALA A 421 -12.26 -11.64 -6.48
CA ALA A 421 -10.95 -12.03 -5.97
C ALA A 421 -11.04 -13.02 -4.78
N GLY A 422 -12.09 -12.93 -3.97
CA GLY A 422 -12.37 -13.90 -2.90
C GLY A 422 -12.67 -15.29 -3.48
N LEU A 423 -13.64 -15.37 -4.41
CA LEU A 423 -14.00 -16.61 -5.09
C LEU A 423 -12.82 -17.22 -5.87
N LEU A 424 -11.98 -16.38 -6.47
CA LEU A 424 -10.74 -16.79 -7.15
C LEU A 424 -9.70 -17.40 -6.20
N GLY A 425 -9.68 -16.99 -4.94
CA GLY A 425 -8.72 -17.50 -3.94
C GLY A 425 -9.06 -18.90 -3.46
N ASP A 426 -10.35 -19.24 -3.40
CA ASP A 426 -10.83 -20.52 -2.91
C ASP A 426 -10.80 -21.62 -4.00
N LEU A 427 -10.78 -21.22 -5.27
CA LEU A 427 -10.74 -22.13 -6.41
C LEU A 427 -9.29 -22.45 -6.80
N LYS A 428 -8.91 -23.73 -6.82
CA LYS A 428 -7.70 -24.20 -7.55
C LYS A 428 -8.11 -24.41 -9.00
N PRO A 429 -7.79 -23.52 -9.95
CA PRO A 429 -8.32 -23.58 -11.30
C PRO A 429 -7.58 -24.65 -12.12
N ARG A 430 -7.90 -25.92 -11.85
CA ARG A 430 -7.46 -27.08 -12.64
C ARG A 430 -8.60 -27.68 -13.47
N ARG A 431 -9.85 -27.23 -13.28
CA ARG A 431 -11.04 -27.77 -13.95
C ARG A 431 -11.76 -26.69 -14.77
N SER A 432 -12.23 -27.03 -15.97
CA SER A 432 -13.01 -26.15 -16.85
C SER A 432 -14.28 -25.60 -16.18
N ALA A 433 -14.92 -26.38 -15.31
CA ALA A 433 -16.11 -25.99 -14.55
C ALA A 433 -15.88 -24.79 -13.61
N ASP A 434 -14.70 -24.68 -12.99
CA ASP A 434 -14.36 -23.55 -12.13
C ASP A 434 -14.18 -22.26 -12.94
N LEU A 435 -13.67 -22.39 -14.17
CA LEU A 435 -13.54 -21.28 -15.12
C LEU A 435 -14.91 -20.80 -15.58
N GLU A 436 -15.83 -21.71 -15.92
CA GLU A 436 -17.21 -21.37 -16.30
C GLU A 436 -17.94 -20.64 -15.17
N ARG A 437 -17.83 -21.12 -13.92
CA ARG A 437 -18.38 -20.44 -12.75
C ARG A 437 -17.83 -19.03 -12.58
N LEU A 438 -16.53 -18.83 -12.88
CA LEU A 438 -15.94 -17.51 -12.83
C LEU A 438 -16.51 -16.58 -13.92
N VAL A 439 -16.69 -17.11 -15.13
CA VAL A 439 -17.32 -16.38 -16.23
C VAL A 439 -18.78 -16.03 -15.90
N ASP A 440 -19.52 -16.91 -15.19
CA ASP A 440 -20.88 -16.61 -14.71
C ASP A 440 -20.90 -15.41 -13.76
N VAL A 441 -19.97 -15.37 -12.79
CA VAL A 441 -19.86 -14.25 -11.84
C VAL A 441 -19.50 -12.97 -12.59
N VAL A 442 -18.55 -13.00 -13.52
CA VAL A 442 -18.19 -11.83 -14.33
C VAL A 442 -19.38 -11.34 -15.17
N ALA A 443 -20.13 -12.25 -15.79
CA ALA A 443 -21.32 -11.90 -16.56
C ALA A 443 -22.42 -11.29 -15.68
N ALA A 444 -22.65 -11.83 -14.47
CA ALA A 444 -23.60 -11.29 -13.50
C ALA A 444 -23.20 -9.89 -13.04
N VAL A 445 -21.91 -9.66 -12.75
CA VAL A 445 -21.37 -8.34 -12.40
C VAL A 445 -21.59 -7.35 -13.54
N CYS A 446 -21.19 -7.69 -14.78
CA CYS A 446 -21.40 -6.83 -15.95
C CYS A 446 -22.87 -6.45 -16.12
N ARG A 447 -23.80 -7.40 -15.96
CA ARG A 447 -25.24 -7.17 -16.07
C ARG A 447 -25.74 -6.18 -15.01
N SER A 448 -25.35 -6.37 -13.75
CA SER A 448 -25.70 -5.45 -12.65
C SER A 448 -25.15 -4.04 -12.91
N GLN A 449 -23.91 -3.94 -13.39
CA GLN A 449 -23.30 -2.65 -13.73
C GLN A 449 -24.05 -1.93 -14.86
N LEU A 450 -24.39 -2.64 -15.93
CA LEU A 450 -25.12 -2.06 -17.05
C LEU A 450 -26.54 -1.62 -16.64
N ALA A 451 -27.23 -2.39 -15.81
CA ALA A 451 -28.54 -2.03 -15.27
C ALA A 451 -28.49 -0.72 -14.47
N ALA A 452 -27.52 -0.60 -13.57
CA ALA A 452 -27.35 0.59 -12.75
C ALA A 452 -26.93 1.81 -13.59
N ILE A 453 -25.97 1.64 -14.51
CA ILE A 453 -25.52 2.72 -15.40
C ILE A 453 -26.70 3.22 -16.25
N ALA A 454 -27.47 2.31 -16.86
CA ALA A 454 -28.64 2.65 -17.64
C ALA A 454 -29.67 3.42 -16.80
N GLY A 455 -29.96 2.97 -15.57
CA GLY A 455 -30.86 3.67 -14.66
C GLY A 455 -30.41 5.09 -14.33
N ASN A 456 -29.13 5.29 -14.00
CA ASN A 456 -28.61 6.64 -13.73
C ASN A 456 -28.64 7.54 -14.98
N VAL A 457 -28.10 7.07 -16.11
CA VAL A 457 -27.93 7.86 -17.35
C VAL A 457 -29.27 8.19 -18.00
N MET A 458 -30.12 7.18 -18.20
CA MET A 458 -31.39 7.33 -18.91
C MET A 458 -32.39 8.21 -18.15
N VAL A 459 -32.19 8.43 -16.85
CA VAL A 459 -33.03 9.31 -16.03
C VAL A 459 -32.37 10.67 -15.79
N ALA A 460 -31.05 10.74 -15.56
CA ALA A 460 -30.37 12.01 -15.35
C ALA A 460 -30.44 12.93 -16.57
N LEU A 461 -30.35 12.39 -17.79
CA LEU A 461 -30.47 13.15 -19.04
C LEU A 461 -31.84 13.85 -19.18
N PRO A 462 -33.00 13.14 -19.17
CA PRO A 462 -34.28 13.78 -19.31
C PRO A 462 -34.65 14.68 -18.13
N ILE A 463 -34.21 14.37 -16.90
CA ILE A 463 -34.41 15.26 -15.75
C ILE A 463 -33.64 16.57 -15.94
N ALA A 464 -32.39 16.52 -16.40
CA ALA A 464 -31.63 17.72 -16.71
C ALA A 464 -32.31 18.56 -17.79
N ILE A 465 -32.83 17.92 -18.85
CA ILE A 465 -33.60 18.58 -19.89
C ILE A 465 -34.87 19.22 -19.32
N ALA A 466 -35.68 18.46 -18.58
CA ALA A 466 -36.96 18.91 -18.03
C ALA A 466 -36.78 20.08 -17.06
N VAL A 467 -35.81 20.00 -16.15
CA VAL A 467 -35.52 21.05 -15.18
C VAL A 467 -34.90 22.27 -15.87
N GLY A 468 -33.93 22.06 -16.77
CA GLY A 468 -33.26 23.14 -17.50
C GLY A 468 -34.23 23.93 -18.37
N TYR A 469 -35.09 23.23 -19.13
CA TYR A 469 -36.11 23.84 -19.96
C TYR A 469 -37.24 24.48 -19.13
N GLY A 470 -37.76 23.76 -18.13
CA GLY A 470 -38.87 24.23 -17.28
C GLY A 470 -38.51 25.50 -16.51
N LEU A 471 -37.33 25.55 -15.89
CA LEU A 471 -36.86 26.74 -15.18
C LEU A 471 -36.55 27.90 -16.14
N SER A 472 -36.01 27.62 -17.34
CA SER A 472 -35.79 28.67 -18.34
C SER A 472 -37.10 29.32 -18.79
N ARG A 473 -38.17 28.54 -18.91
CA ARG A 473 -39.52 29.04 -19.22
C ARG A 473 -40.12 29.85 -18.09
N LEU A 474 -39.95 29.41 -16.84
CA LEU A 474 -40.47 30.12 -15.66
C LEU A 474 -39.73 31.43 -15.37
N SER A 475 -38.41 31.48 -15.58
CA SER A 475 -37.59 32.67 -15.32
C SER A 475 -37.54 33.66 -16.49
N GLY A 476 -38.15 33.34 -17.64
CA GLY A 476 -38.13 34.18 -18.85
C GLY A 476 -36.73 34.41 -19.45
N THR A 477 -35.71 33.75 -18.92
CA THR A 477 -34.30 33.89 -19.30
C THR A 477 -33.67 32.51 -19.37
N GLN A 478 -32.74 32.32 -20.30
CA GLN A 478 -32.08 31.02 -20.46
C GLN A 478 -31.26 30.70 -19.23
N LEU A 479 -31.60 29.61 -18.53
CA LEU A 479 -31.00 29.25 -17.24
C LEU A 479 -29.51 28.94 -17.34
N ILE A 480 -29.09 28.44 -18.51
CA ILE A 480 -27.73 28.02 -18.83
C ILE A 480 -27.26 28.83 -20.04
N PRO A 481 -26.27 29.73 -19.86
CA PRO A 481 -25.71 30.50 -20.96
C PRO A 481 -25.10 29.61 -22.05
N LEU A 482 -25.13 30.08 -23.30
CA LEU A 482 -24.60 29.36 -24.46
C LEU A 482 -23.13 28.96 -24.29
N GLU A 483 -22.29 29.87 -23.77
CA GLU A 483 -20.88 29.60 -23.49
C GLU A 483 -20.69 28.42 -22.52
N LYS A 484 -21.54 28.35 -21.48
CA LYS A 484 -21.50 27.23 -20.54
C LYS A 484 -21.96 25.94 -21.20
N GLY A 485 -22.99 26.00 -22.04
CA GLY A 485 -23.43 24.87 -22.87
C GLY A 485 -22.32 24.32 -23.77
N ALA A 486 -21.56 25.21 -24.43
CA ALA A 486 -20.44 24.84 -25.27
C ALA A 486 -19.31 24.17 -24.47
N HIS A 487 -18.99 24.68 -23.27
CA HIS A 487 -18.02 24.05 -22.38
C HIS A 487 -18.48 22.64 -21.94
N LEU A 488 -19.75 22.49 -21.55
CA LEU A 488 -20.32 21.19 -21.16
C LEU A 488 -20.29 20.16 -22.31
N LEU A 489 -20.35 20.62 -23.57
CA LEU A 489 -20.24 19.76 -24.74
C LEU A 489 -18.77 19.41 -25.05
N ALA A 490 -17.86 20.38 -24.94
CA ALA A 490 -16.42 20.17 -25.12
C ALA A 490 -15.85 19.15 -24.11
N ASP A 491 -16.39 19.18 -22.90
CA ASP A 491 -16.13 18.24 -21.80
C ASP A 491 -16.43 16.77 -22.13
N LEU A 492 -17.25 16.52 -23.15
CA LEU A 492 -17.61 15.18 -23.63
C LEU A 492 -16.77 14.71 -24.83
N ASN A 493 -15.83 15.55 -25.31
CA ASN A 493 -15.07 15.23 -26.50
C ASN A 493 -14.05 14.10 -26.26
N LEU A 494 -14.25 12.98 -26.98
CA LEU A 494 -13.40 11.78 -26.92
C LEU A 494 -11.93 12.04 -27.24
N LEU A 495 -11.65 12.94 -28.18
CA LEU A 495 -10.28 13.29 -28.62
C LEU A 495 -9.62 14.32 -27.70
N GLY A 496 -10.38 14.89 -26.76
CA GLY A 496 -9.88 15.83 -25.77
C GLY A 496 -9.49 15.13 -24.47
N TRP A 497 -9.56 15.88 -23.37
CA TRP A 497 -9.22 15.39 -22.05
C TRP A 497 -10.33 14.55 -21.37
N ALA A 498 -11.41 14.21 -22.08
CA ALA A 498 -12.55 13.50 -21.47
C ALA A 498 -12.16 12.12 -20.90
N LEU A 499 -11.37 11.33 -21.64
CA LEU A 499 -10.97 9.98 -21.21
C LEU A 499 -9.93 9.99 -20.07
N PRO A 500 -8.86 10.81 -20.12
CA PRO A 500 -7.95 10.97 -18.98
C PRO A 500 -8.67 11.41 -17.69
N HIS A 501 -9.56 12.41 -17.78
CA HIS A 501 -10.36 12.86 -16.65
C HIS A 501 -11.37 11.79 -16.17
N ALA A 502 -11.86 10.94 -17.09
CA ALA A 502 -12.66 9.77 -16.72
C ALA A 502 -11.85 8.71 -15.97
N ALA A 503 -10.56 8.55 -16.30
CA ALA A 503 -9.67 7.66 -15.57
C ALA A 503 -9.43 8.14 -14.12
N ILE A 504 -9.31 9.47 -13.91
CA ILE A 504 -9.24 10.05 -12.55
C ILE A 504 -10.51 9.74 -11.75
N ALA A 505 -11.69 9.89 -12.35
CA ALA A 505 -12.95 9.45 -11.72
C ALA A 505 -12.92 7.95 -11.38
N GLY A 506 -12.44 7.10 -12.30
CA GLY A 506 -12.26 5.67 -12.08
C GLY A 506 -11.35 5.36 -10.88
N PHE A 507 -10.24 6.08 -10.75
CA PHE A 507 -9.35 5.98 -9.59
C PHE A 507 -10.05 6.37 -8.28
N TYR A 508 -10.83 7.46 -8.26
CA TYR A 508 -11.58 7.87 -7.07
C TYR A 508 -12.72 6.94 -6.69
N LEU A 509 -13.35 6.29 -7.65
CA LEU A 509 -14.34 5.25 -7.40
C LEU A 509 -13.70 4.04 -6.70
N PHE A 510 -12.54 3.61 -7.18
CA PHE A 510 -11.72 2.59 -6.50
C PHE A 510 -11.35 3.04 -5.07
N LEU A 511 -10.83 4.26 -4.92
CA LEU A 511 -10.41 4.79 -3.63
C LEU A 511 -11.59 4.93 -2.65
N SER A 512 -12.77 5.33 -3.12
CA SER A 512 -14.01 5.38 -2.32
C SER A 512 -14.39 3.99 -1.77
N GLY A 513 -14.18 2.92 -2.55
CA GLY A 513 -14.37 1.54 -2.08
C GLY A 513 -13.44 1.18 -0.92
N LEU A 514 -12.15 1.53 -1.01
CA LEU A 514 -11.18 1.33 0.07
C LEU A 514 -11.51 2.17 1.31
N ILE A 515 -11.89 3.43 1.13
CA ILE A 515 -12.32 4.33 2.21
C ILE A 515 -13.54 3.73 2.94
N THR A 516 -14.52 3.21 2.19
CA THR A 516 -15.70 2.54 2.74
C THR A 516 -15.28 1.37 3.64
N GLY A 517 -14.47 0.44 3.13
CA GLY A 517 -14.00 -0.71 3.91
C GLY A 517 -13.12 -0.33 5.12
N TYR A 518 -12.31 0.73 5.01
CA TYR A 518 -11.53 1.27 6.13
C TYR A 518 -12.42 1.79 7.26
N PHE A 519 -13.41 2.63 6.93
CA PHE A 519 -14.31 3.21 7.93
C PHE A 519 -15.29 2.17 8.51
N ASP A 520 -15.74 1.18 7.75
CA ASP A 520 -16.55 0.06 8.29
C ASP A 520 -15.74 -0.75 9.30
N ASN A 521 -14.49 -1.10 8.96
CA ASN A 521 -13.59 -1.76 9.88
C ASN A 521 -13.28 -0.90 11.12
N GLN A 522 -13.05 0.40 10.94
CA GLN A 522 -12.81 1.33 12.05
C GLN A 522 -14.04 1.49 12.94
N ALA A 523 -15.25 1.51 12.37
CA ALA A 523 -16.50 1.64 13.10
C ALA A 523 -16.73 0.44 14.03
N ALA A 524 -16.48 -0.77 13.52
CA ALA A 524 -16.54 -2.00 14.30
C ALA A 524 -15.46 -2.03 15.39
N TYR A 525 -14.20 -1.78 15.02
CA TYR A 525 -13.07 -1.87 15.94
C TYR A 525 -13.10 -0.81 17.06
N ALA A 526 -13.48 0.43 16.75
CA ALA A 526 -13.54 1.51 17.74
C ALA A 526 -14.89 1.59 18.49
N GLU A 527 -15.78 0.61 18.27
CA GLU A 527 -17.11 0.54 18.85
C GLU A 527 -17.88 1.86 18.76
N VAL A 528 -17.85 2.48 17.57
CA VAL A 528 -18.34 3.84 17.37
C VAL A 528 -19.82 3.96 17.78
N GLY A 529 -20.62 2.92 17.56
CA GLY A 529 -22.03 2.91 17.95
C GLY A 529 -22.23 2.98 19.46
N LEU A 530 -21.46 2.21 20.23
CA LEU A 530 -21.48 2.27 21.70
C LEU A 530 -21.05 3.65 22.21
N ARG A 531 -20.02 4.26 21.59
CA ARG A 531 -19.54 5.60 21.96
C ARG A 531 -20.59 6.68 21.71
N ILE A 532 -21.22 6.66 20.52
CA ILE A 532 -22.31 7.58 20.17
C ILE A 532 -23.49 7.38 21.12
N GLY A 533 -23.85 6.12 21.39
CA GLY A 533 -24.92 5.77 22.31
C GLY A 533 -24.67 6.22 23.76
N ARG A 534 -23.43 6.54 24.14
CA ARG A 534 -23.04 7.08 25.46
C ARG A 534 -22.98 8.61 25.53
N LEU A 535 -23.16 9.32 24.41
CA LEU A 535 -23.09 10.78 24.39
C LEU A 535 -24.16 11.41 25.29
N ARG A 536 -23.72 12.20 26.28
CA ARG A 536 -24.60 12.82 27.29
C ARG A 536 -25.64 13.74 26.65
N TRP A 537 -25.25 14.54 25.66
CA TRP A 537 -26.18 15.46 24.97
C TRP A 537 -27.24 14.71 24.16
N LEU A 538 -26.85 13.64 23.46
CA LEU A 538 -27.78 12.83 22.65
C LEU A 538 -28.78 12.08 23.53
N ARG A 539 -28.31 11.54 24.67
CA ARG A 539 -29.18 10.92 25.68
C ARG A 539 -30.15 11.91 26.31
N ARG A 540 -29.73 13.15 26.56
CA ARG A 540 -30.62 14.21 27.10
C ARG A 540 -31.70 14.60 26.10
N LEU A 541 -31.37 14.69 24.81
CA LEU A 541 -32.31 15.13 23.76
C LEU A 541 -33.30 14.02 23.34
N PHE A 542 -32.83 12.78 23.17
CA PHE A 542 -33.65 11.71 22.59
C PHE A 542 -33.93 10.54 23.53
N GLY A 543 -33.31 10.50 24.72
CA GLY A 543 -33.36 9.37 25.65
C GLY A 543 -32.32 8.29 25.33
N ALA A 544 -32.03 7.45 26.33
CA ALA A 544 -30.97 6.42 26.23
C ALA A 544 -31.23 5.40 25.11
N ALA A 545 -32.46 4.90 24.98
CA ALA A 545 -32.82 3.89 23.97
C ALA A 545 -32.69 4.43 22.53
N ARG A 546 -33.02 5.70 22.29
CA ARG A 546 -32.85 6.32 20.96
C ARG A 546 -31.39 6.64 20.68
N ALA A 547 -30.62 7.10 21.68
CA ALA A 547 -29.19 7.33 21.52
C ALA A 547 -28.45 6.05 21.11
N ILE A 548 -28.77 4.90 21.71
CA ILE A 548 -28.22 3.60 21.32
C ILE A 548 -28.63 3.23 19.89
N ARG A 549 -29.90 3.41 19.51
CA ARG A 549 -30.34 3.17 18.13
C ARG A 549 -29.62 4.04 17.11
N VAL A 550 -29.40 5.32 17.41
CA VAL A 550 -28.61 6.24 16.56
C VAL A 550 -27.16 5.76 16.47
N GLY A 551 -26.57 5.31 17.58
CA GLY A 551 -25.24 4.72 17.62
C GLY A 551 -25.12 3.52 16.69
N ASN A 552 -26.01 2.54 16.83
CA ASN A 552 -26.01 1.35 15.97
C ASN A 552 -26.24 1.72 14.50
N TYR A 553 -27.18 2.63 14.22
CA TYR A 553 -27.47 3.12 12.87
C TYR A 553 -26.22 3.72 12.20
N ILE A 554 -25.46 4.54 12.93
CA ILE A 554 -24.22 5.14 12.43
C ILE A 554 -23.14 4.08 12.27
N GLN A 555 -22.95 3.18 13.24
CA GLN A 555 -21.95 2.11 13.16
C GLN A 555 -22.14 1.25 11.91
N ASP A 556 -23.39 0.85 11.62
CA ASP A 556 -23.71 -0.01 10.48
C ASP A 556 -23.57 0.70 9.12
N ARG A 557 -23.50 2.03 9.10
CA ARG A 557 -23.50 2.84 7.86
C ARG A 557 -22.31 3.78 7.73
N LEU A 558 -21.38 3.80 8.69
CA LEU A 558 -20.32 4.81 8.74
C LEU A 558 -19.41 4.75 7.51
N GLY A 559 -19.00 3.55 7.08
CA GLY A 559 -18.17 3.42 5.89
C GLY A 559 -18.91 3.83 4.63
N GLY A 560 -20.19 3.47 4.50
CA GLY A 560 -21.03 3.93 3.40
C GLY A 560 -21.19 5.46 3.36
N ILE A 561 -21.44 6.10 4.51
CA ILE A 561 -21.55 7.56 4.62
C ILE A 561 -20.22 8.23 4.27
N MET A 562 -19.12 7.84 4.92
CA MET A 562 -17.80 8.46 4.71
C MET A 562 -17.26 8.21 3.31
N GLY A 563 -17.46 7.00 2.77
CA GLY A 563 -17.04 6.65 1.42
C GLY A 563 -17.76 7.47 0.34
N ASN A 564 -19.07 7.70 0.49
CA ASN A 564 -19.84 8.55 -0.43
C ASN A 564 -19.54 10.04 -0.25
N PHE A 565 -19.41 10.50 0.99
CA PHE A 565 -19.08 11.89 1.30
C PHE A 565 -17.71 12.28 0.75
N LEU A 566 -16.67 11.50 1.08
CA LEU A 566 -15.30 11.76 0.61
C LEU A 566 -15.18 11.58 -0.90
N PHE A 567 -15.92 10.66 -1.51
CA PHE A 567 -16.02 10.58 -2.97
C PHE A 567 -16.55 11.87 -3.59
N GLY A 568 -17.63 12.43 -3.04
CA GLY A 568 -18.16 13.71 -3.49
C GLY A 568 -17.19 14.87 -3.28
N CYS A 569 -16.48 14.92 -2.14
CA CYS A 569 -15.44 15.91 -1.89
C CYS A 569 -14.28 15.82 -2.88
N MET A 570 -13.82 14.61 -3.20
CA MET A 570 -12.77 14.38 -4.22
C MET A 570 -13.24 14.85 -5.60
N LEU A 571 -14.48 14.54 -5.99
CA LEU A 571 -15.08 15.03 -7.24
C LEU A 571 -15.23 16.55 -7.29
N GLY A 572 -15.59 17.18 -6.18
CA GLY A 572 -15.86 18.62 -6.11
C GLY A 572 -14.61 19.49 -6.06
N SER A 573 -13.55 19.01 -5.41
CA SER A 573 -12.31 19.79 -5.19
C SER A 573 -11.25 19.63 -6.27
N THR A 574 -11.25 18.55 -7.06
CA THR A 574 -10.14 18.24 -7.98
C THR A 574 -9.93 19.29 -9.05
N GLY A 575 -11.00 19.85 -9.63
CA GLY A 575 -10.89 20.94 -10.61
C GLY A 575 -10.15 22.15 -10.03
N VAL A 576 -10.51 22.55 -8.81
CA VAL A 576 -9.85 23.67 -8.11
C VAL A 576 -8.41 23.35 -7.75
N ILE A 577 -8.13 22.12 -7.28
CA ILE A 577 -6.76 21.66 -7.00
C ILE A 577 -5.91 21.73 -8.28
N GLY A 578 -6.46 21.33 -9.43
CA GLY A 578 -5.84 21.48 -10.74
C GLY A 578 -5.46 22.92 -11.04
N THR A 579 -6.42 23.85 -10.87
CA THR A 579 -6.20 25.29 -11.08
C THR A 579 -5.10 25.84 -10.16
N ILE A 580 -5.09 25.47 -8.88
CA ILE A 580 -4.06 25.92 -7.91
C ILE A 580 -2.66 25.42 -8.31
N LEU A 581 -2.56 24.19 -8.79
CA LEU A 581 -1.29 23.58 -9.20
C LEU A 581 -0.85 23.94 -10.62
N GLY A 582 -1.68 24.66 -11.39
CA GLY A 582 -1.44 24.93 -12.81
C GLY A 582 -1.50 23.67 -13.69
N LEU A 583 -2.20 22.62 -13.23
CA LEU A 583 -2.36 21.36 -13.95
C LEU A 583 -3.76 21.27 -14.57
N PRO A 584 -3.92 20.72 -15.78
CA PRO A 584 -5.23 20.50 -16.39
C PRO A 584 -5.91 19.29 -15.74
N LEU A 585 -6.26 19.39 -14.45
CA LEU A 585 -6.98 18.35 -13.71
C LEU A 585 -8.46 18.70 -13.61
N ASP A 586 -9.29 17.80 -14.10
CA ASP A 586 -10.75 17.83 -13.94
C ASP A 586 -11.27 16.38 -13.87
N ILE A 587 -12.58 16.19 -13.70
CA ILE A 587 -13.16 14.86 -13.56
C ILE A 587 -14.41 14.68 -14.41
N ARG A 588 -14.46 13.55 -15.12
CA ARG A 588 -15.62 13.13 -15.91
C ARG A 588 -16.20 11.86 -15.33
N HIS A 589 -17.42 11.97 -14.82
CA HIS A 589 -18.17 10.86 -14.28
C HIS A 589 -19.43 10.65 -15.11
N ILE A 590 -19.70 9.42 -15.56
CA ILE A 590 -20.77 9.11 -16.52
C ILE A 590 -22.14 9.73 -16.17
N ALA A 591 -22.58 9.62 -14.92
CA ALA A 591 -23.90 10.14 -14.54
C ALA A 591 -23.99 11.67 -14.63
N PHE A 592 -22.92 12.39 -14.27
CA PHE A 592 -22.84 13.85 -14.43
C PHE A 592 -22.63 14.24 -15.89
N ALA A 593 -21.84 13.47 -16.65
CA ALA A 593 -21.66 13.68 -18.09
C ALA A 593 -23.00 13.59 -18.83
N SER A 594 -23.86 12.64 -18.44
CA SER A 594 -25.22 12.51 -18.96
C SER A 594 -26.12 13.70 -18.62
N ALA A 595 -26.10 14.17 -17.37
CA ALA A 595 -26.84 15.37 -16.96
C ALA A 595 -26.34 16.63 -17.71
N ASN A 596 -25.02 16.78 -17.83
CA ASN A 596 -24.38 17.89 -18.54
C ASN A 596 -24.76 17.91 -20.03
N LEU A 597 -24.88 16.75 -20.68
CA LEU A 597 -25.41 16.65 -22.04
C LEU A 597 -26.84 17.19 -22.13
N GLY A 598 -27.69 16.83 -21.17
CA GLY A 598 -29.08 17.31 -21.12
C GLY A 598 -29.15 18.83 -20.99
N TYR A 599 -28.32 19.39 -20.10
CA TYR A 599 -28.20 20.83 -19.93
C TYR A 599 -27.60 21.54 -21.16
N ALA A 600 -26.61 20.94 -21.82
CA ALA A 600 -26.05 21.46 -23.06
C ALA A 600 -27.13 21.51 -24.17
N LEU A 601 -27.94 20.46 -24.32
CA LEU A 601 -29.05 20.46 -25.29
C LEU A 601 -30.02 21.62 -25.05
N THR A 602 -30.37 21.92 -23.80
CA THR A 602 -31.22 23.08 -23.47
C THR A 602 -30.53 24.43 -23.67
N ALA A 603 -29.21 24.50 -23.51
CA ALA A 603 -28.43 25.73 -23.74
C ALA A 603 -28.34 26.10 -25.24
N PHE A 604 -28.45 25.12 -26.13
CA PHE A 604 -28.50 25.33 -27.58
C PHE A 604 -29.93 25.33 -28.13
N ASP A 605 -30.96 25.39 -27.28
CA ASP A 605 -32.38 25.31 -27.67
C ASP A 605 -32.67 24.12 -28.61
N PHE A 606 -32.02 22.98 -28.35
CA PHE A 606 -32.08 21.76 -29.18
C PHE A 606 -31.64 21.92 -30.64
N ALA A 607 -30.99 23.03 -30.99
CA ALA A 607 -30.51 23.31 -32.35
C ALA A 607 -29.15 22.66 -32.69
N LEU A 608 -28.68 21.70 -31.87
CA LEU A 608 -27.40 21.02 -32.12
C LEU A 608 -27.49 20.06 -33.33
N PRO A 609 -26.48 20.00 -34.20
CA PRO A 609 -26.43 19.02 -35.28
C PRO A 609 -26.48 17.59 -34.73
N LEU A 610 -27.20 16.69 -35.41
CA LEU A 610 -27.32 15.28 -35.00
C LEU A 610 -25.94 14.61 -34.79
N LYS A 611 -24.96 14.96 -35.64
CA LYS A 611 -23.57 14.49 -35.49
C LYS A 611 -22.95 14.87 -34.14
N ALA A 612 -23.19 16.10 -33.67
CA ALA A 612 -22.67 16.57 -32.39
C ALA A 612 -23.34 15.86 -31.21
N VAL A 613 -24.66 15.63 -31.29
CA VAL A 613 -25.40 14.87 -30.28
C VAL A 613 -24.91 13.42 -30.21
N LEU A 614 -24.77 12.76 -31.35
CA LEU A 614 -24.24 11.38 -31.41
C LEU A 614 -22.81 11.28 -30.86
N TRP A 615 -21.95 12.25 -31.20
CA TRP A 615 -20.58 12.31 -30.67
C TRP A 615 -20.57 12.50 -29.15
N ALA A 616 -21.44 13.36 -28.62
CA ALA A 616 -21.55 13.58 -27.18
C ALA A 616 -22.10 12.35 -26.44
N VAL A 617 -23.08 11.65 -27.00
CA VAL A 617 -23.58 10.37 -26.46
C VAL A 617 -22.48 9.31 -26.43
N LEU A 618 -21.68 9.21 -27.50
CA LEU A 618 -20.52 8.33 -27.55
C LEU A 618 -19.48 8.72 -26.49
N GLY A 619 -19.27 10.02 -26.28
CA GLY A 619 -18.44 10.56 -25.21
C GLY A 619 -18.91 10.14 -23.82
N VAL A 620 -20.20 10.28 -23.51
CA VAL A 620 -20.80 9.82 -22.25
C VAL A 620 -20.59 8.31 -22.06
N ALA A 621 -20.82 7.51 -23.10
CA ALA A 621 -20.62 6.06 -23.05
C ALA A 621 -19.15 5.69 -22.79
N ALA A 622 -18.21 6.33 -23.49
CA ALA A 622 -16.77 6.09 -23.32
C ALA A 622 -16.26 6.54 -21.94
N ILE A 623 -16.75 7.66 -21.41
CA ILE A 623 -16.46 8.11 -20.03
C ILE A 623 -16.89 7.02 -19.04
N GLY A 624 -18.09 6.46 -19.18
CA GLY A 624 -18.56 5.38 -18.32
C GLY A 624 -17.75 4.10 -18.44
N PHE A 625 -17.38 3.72 -19.67
CA PHE A 625 -16.51 2.59 -19.90
C PHE A 625 -15.16 2.75 -19.19
N VAL A 626 -14.52 3.92 -19.31
CA VAL A 626 -13.25 4.20 -18.62
C VAL A 626 -13.43 4.24 -17.11
N ASN A 627 -14.49 4.88 -16.58
CA ASN A 627 -14.78 4.88 -15.14
C ASN A 627 -14.87 3.44 -14.59
N LEU A 628 -15.58 2.57 -15.31
CA LEU A 628 -15.79 1.16 -14.97
C LEU A 628 -14.49 0.34 -15.04
N VAL A 629 -13.79 0.39 -16.17
CA VAL A 629 -12.57 -0.41 -16.39
C VAL A 629 -11.46 -0.03 -15.41
N VAL A 630 -11.20 1.27 -15.22
CA VAL A 630 -10.12 1.73 -14.33
C VAL A 630 -10.42 1.37 -12.88
N SER A 631 -11.65 1.62 -12.40
CA SER A 631 -12.03 1.29 -11.02
C SER A 631 -11.98 -0.22 -10.76
N PHE A 632 -12.52 -1.03 -11.67
CA PHE A 632 -12.53 -2.49 -11.58
C PHE A 632 -11.11 -3.07 -11.62
N ALA A 633 -10.27 -2.65 -12.57
CA ALA A 633 -8.91 -3.17 -12.70
C ALA A 633 -8.03 -2.86 -11.48
N LEU A 634 -8.12 -1.65 -10.93
CA LEU A 634 -7.39 -1.27 -9.71
C LEU A 634 -7.89 -2.03 -8.49
N ALA A 635 -9.21 -2.20 -8.34
CA ALA A 635 -9.78 -2.96 -7.25
C ALA A 635 -9.39 -4.44 -7.32
N LEU A 636 -9.48 -5.06 -8.50
CA LEU A 636 -9.13 -6.46 -8.71
C LEU A 636 -7.65 -6.70 -8.45
N ARG A 637 -6.76 -5.84 -8.98
CA ARG A 637 -5.33 -5.90 -8.72
C ARG A 637 -5.01 -5.80 -7.22
N THR A 638 -5.67 -4.87 -6.53
CA THR A 638 -5.46 -4.67 -5.08
C THR A 638 -5.93 -5.89 -4.28
N ALA A 639 -7.09 -6.45 -4.63
CA ALA A 639 -7.66 -7.61 -3.94
C ALA A 639 -6.84 -8.89 -4.17
N LEU A 640 -6.40 -9.16 -5.41
CA LEU A 640 -5.53 -10.30 -5.72
C LEU A 640 -4.15 -10.16 -5.04
N GLY A 641 -3.59 -8.95 -5.05
CA GLY A 641 -2.34 -8.64 -4.35
C GLY A 641 -2.44 -8.89 -2.84
N ALA A 642 -3.55 -8.49 -2.21
CA ALA A 642 -3.82 -8.74 -0.79
C ALA A 642 -3.87 -10.24 -0.45
N ARG A 643 -4.37 -11.07 -1.37
CA ARG A 643 -4.53 -12.53 -1.19
C ARG A 643 -3.33 -13.36 -1.69
N ARG A 644 -2.28 -12.73 -2.24
CA ARG A 644 -1.12 -13.41 -2.90
C ARG A 644 -1.52 -14.42 -3.98
N ILE A 645 -2.63 -14.19 -4.66
CA ILE A 645 -3.06 -15.05 -5.77
C ILE A 645 -2.23 -14.68 -6.99
N GLN A 646 -1.21 -15.48 -7.29
CA GLN A 646 -0.52 -15.43 -8.58
C GLN A 646 -1.40 -16.17 -9.59
N PHE A 647 -2.36 -15.46 -10.17
CA PHE A 647 -3.23 -16.06 -11.18
C PHE A 647 -2.44 -16.20 -12.50
N GLU A 648 -1.89 -17.39 -12.74
CA GLU A 648 -1.09 -17.68 -13.95
C GLU A 648 -1.96 -17.82 -15.23
N HIS A 649 -3.27 -17.98 -15.08
CA HIS A 649 -4.19 -18.38 -16.16
C HIS A 649 -5.09 -17.24 -16.67
N TRP A 650 -4.57 -16.01 -16.79
CA TRP A 650 -5.34 -14.87 -17.32
C TRP A 650 -5.80 -15.07 -18.78
N GLY A 651 -4.96 -15.70 -19.61
CA GLY A 651 -5.27 -15.96 -21.02
C GLY A 651 -6.53 -16.81 -21.21
N PRO A 652 -6.62 -18.02 -20.61
CA PRO A 652 -7.81 -18.86 -20.68
C PRO A 652 -9.08 -18.18 -20.16
N LEU A 653 -9.01 -17.42 -19.07
CA LEU A 653 -10.16 -16.69 -18.53
C LEU A 653 -10.65 -15.61 -19.48
N LEU A 654 -9.76 -14.76 -20.00
CA LEU A 654 -10.11 -13.72 -20.95
C LEU A 654 -10.67 -14.32 -22.25
N SER A 655 -10.10 -15.43 -22.71
CA SER A 655 -10.61 -16.17 -23.87
C SER A 655 -12.02 -16.71 -23.61
N ALA A 656 -12.29 -17.30 -22.44
CA ALA A 656 -13.61 -17.83 -22.09
C ALA A 656 -14.66 -16.71 -21.96
N ILE A 657 -14.31 -15.58 -21.34
CA ILE A 657 -15.18 -14.39 -21.26
C ILE A 657 -15.49 -13.88 -22.67
N TRP A 658 -14.46 -13.75 -23.53
CA TRP A 658 -14.62 -13.27 -24.90
C TRP A 658 -15.47 -14.22 -25.75
N GLN A 659 -15.24 -15.53 -25.62
CA GLN A 659 -16.03 -16.55 -26.29
C GLN A 659 -17.50 -16.48 -25.87
N ARG A 660 -17.79 -16.36 -24.56
CA ARG A 660 -19.16 -16.20 -24.08
C ARG A 660 -19.78 -14.89 -24.54
N PHE A 661 -19.02 -13.79 -24.56
CA PHE A 661 -19.50 -12.50 -25.06
C PHE A 661 -19.91 -12.58 -26.54
N ARG A 662 -19.13 -13.29 -27.37
CA ARG A 662 -19.46 -13.51 -28.79
C ARG A 662 -20.63 -14.46 -29.00
N GLN A 663 -20.70 -15.56 -28.24
CA GLN A 663 -21.71 -16.60 -28.43
C GLN A 663 -23.06 -16.25 -27.78
N GLN A 664 -23.03 -15.61 -26.61
CA GLN A 664 -24.21 -15.26 -25.81
C GLN A 664 -24.10 -13.84 -25.25
N PRO A 665 -24.05 -12.78 -26.09
CA PRO A 665 -23.95 -11.40 -25.61
C PRO A 665 -25.11 -11.02 -24.68
N ARG A 666 -26.28 -11.65 -24.89
CA ARG A 666 -27.46 -11.48 -24.04
C ARG A 666 -27.21 -11.88 -22.58
N SER A 667 -26.31 -12.83 -22.28
CA SER A 667 -26.04 -13.24 -20.90
C SER A 667 -25.39 -12.14 -20.06
N PHE A 668 -24.68 -11.20 -20.71
CA PHE A 668 -24.03 -10.04 -20.07
C PHE A 668 -24.97 -8.84 -19.94
N LEU A 669 -26.09 -8.81 -20.68
CA LEU A 669 -27.01 -7.68 -20.77
C LEU A 669 -28.36 -7.94 -20.10
N LEU A 670 -28.87 -9.17 -20.20
CA LEU A 670 -30.20 -9.58 -19.77
C LEU A 670 -30.09 -10.84 -18.92
N LEU A 671 -31.05 -11.03 -18.00
CA LEU A 671 -31.14 -12.32 -17.30
C LEU A 671 -31.55 -13.43 -18.27
N PRO A 672 -31.07 -14.68 -18.06
CA PRO A 672 -31.62 -15.84 -18.74
C PRO A 672 -33.14 -15.87 -18.50
N ARG A 673 -33.94 -16.08 -19.54
CA ARG A 673 -35.35 -16.42 -19.33
C ARG A 673 -35.34 -17.72 -18.55
N GLN A 674 -35.97 -17.75 -17.37
CA GLN A 674 -36.28 -19.01 -16.71
C GLN A 674 -37.11 -19.81 -17.70
N THR A 675 -36.51 -20.84 -18.31
CA THR A 675 -37.29 -21.95 -18.84
C THR A 675 -38.06 -22.48 -17.64
N ALA A 676 -39.39 -22.31 -17.66
CA ALA A 676 -40.26 -23.00 -16.74
C ALA A 676 -39.83 -24.47 -16.77
N ALA A 677 -39.41 -24.99 -15.62
CA ALA A 677 -39.28 -26.43 -15.48
C ALA A 677 -40.69 -26.98 -15.70
N GLU A 678 -40.87 -27.72 -16.81
CA GLU A 678 -42.03 -28.59 -17.00
C GLU A 678 -42.01 -29.74 -15.99
#